data_AF-A0AAJ0C1E1-F1
#
_entry.id   AF-A0AAJ0C1E1-F1
#
_cell.length_a   1.000
_cell.length_b   1.000
_cell.length_c   1.000
_cell.angle_alpha   90.00
_cell.angle_beta   90.00
_cell.angle_gamma   90.00
#
_symmetry.space_group_name_H-M   'P 1'
#
loop_
_entity.id
_entity.type
_entity.pdbx_description
1 polymer ?
#
loop_
_entity_poly.entity_id
_entity_poly.type
_entity_poly.pdbx_seq_one_letter_code
_entity_poly.pdbx_strand_id
1 'polypeptide(L)'
;MGCYSIHDRLRDLKAGKRAEIPIYSFEEHARLDQTTAIYSPHVLILEGIFALYDPRLLELMDMRIFCEADADTCLARRLVRDVRDRGRDIDGIVKQWFTWVKPNFEKVQLFDSADSPNANGRYVFIEQKLLEKSRHHRAALTRLQLEAESEPLTRKVVLMEQTPQLQGMNTIIHNIDTSSEDFIFYFDRLTTLLIEQALNNTSFVSTTIATPAGYTYHGLRHDSEVSAVLLLRGGAALENGLRRVIPDCRTGRILIQSNLRTGEPELHYLALPKGIENHEAVLLLDAQMSSGGSALMAVQVLADHGVKIDRIVLVTYSAGRMGLHRLTKVFPDIAVVVGNLVQDIEERYFAHESVDDARFSRIGQQQPHPQSRSFIQRISRLHRWQVVASRPVTLRPLSGTPEPQQKRRLLTWVYRGAAWIGASMVFIGLGVVAFFIYDATTYKEHPVQSDIQVSQLALNPRRGGPKNLPILDVFIDDDDCAEMKEQRDKPKLVILGGGWGSVALLKGLNPDDYHVTVISPANYFLFTPMLPSATVGTLQLKSLVEPIRRILHRVRGHFLRANAEDVDFSHRLVEVSQKYPDGKEVRFYVPYDKLVIAVGSTTNPHGVKGLDNCFFLKDINDARMIRNRIVRNLELACLATTTDDERKRLLSFVVCGGGPTGVEFAAELFDLLNEDLSLHYPRLLRNQVSVHVIQSRGHILNTYDEALSKYAEERFDRDQVQVLTNSRVREVTPDSISFTQVGPDGKIIVKELPMGFCLWSTGVSQTELCKRLAAKLGDTQTNRHALETDTHLRVNGTPLGDVYAIGDCSTVQNNVADHIVTFLRSTAWKRGKDPESLELHFSDWRDVAADVKKRFPQAVGHLRRLDKLFAEYDKDHSGTLDFGELRELLKQIDNKLTSLPATAQRAHQQGQYLAHKFNKTARAAPGLRANDIREGDLDAAVYRAFEYKHLGSLAYIGNSAVFDLGEGWSMTGGLWAVYAWRSVYFAQSVSLRTRILLAMDWAQRALFGRDMVAF
;
A
#
# COMPACT_ATOMS: atom_id res chain seq x y z
N MET A 1 6.64 -1.64 -57.36
CA MET A 1 5.16 -1.68 -57.53
C MET A 1 4.58 -2.22 -56.22
N GLY A 2 3.61 -1.64 -55.51
CA GLY A 2 2.97 -0.32 -55.60
C GLY A 2 3.35 0.57 -54.41
N CYS A 3 3.63 1.84 -54.71
CA CYS A 3 3.85 2.89 -53.73
C CYS A 3 2.52 3.22 -53.04
N TYR A 4 2.34 2.81 -51.78
CA TYR A 4 1.77 3.74 -50.82
C TYR A 4 2.93 4.59 -50.36
N SER A 5 3.05 5.81 -50.89
CA SER A 5 4.10 6.70 -50.42
C SER A 5 3.78 7.04 -48.97
N ILE A 6 4.79 6.99 -48.10
CA ILE A 6 4.64 7.39 -46.69
C ILE A 6 4.01 8.79 -46.58
N HIS A 7 4.26 9.65 -47.57
CA HIS A 7 3.60 10.94 -47.77
C HIS A 7 2.06 10.84 -47.83
N ASP A 8 1.49 9.90 -48.60
CA ASP A 8 0.03 9.77 -48.71
C ASP A 8 -0.59 9.36 -47.37
N ARG A 9 0.06 8.44 -46.63
CA ARG A 9 -0.39 8.02 -45.30
C ARG A 9 -0.30 9.15 -44.28
N LEU A 10 0.78 9.92 -44.30
CA LEU A 10 0.92 11.10 -43.45
C LEU A 10 -0.11 12.18 -43.78
N ARG A 11 -0.43 12.38 -45.06
CA ARG A 11 -1.47 13.31 -45.49
C ARG A 11 -2.85 12.85 -45.03
N ASP A 12 -3.15 11.56 -45.14
CA ASP A 12 -4.40 10.98 -44.65
C ASP A 12 -4.52 11.18 -43.13
N LEU A 13 -3.47 10.85 -42.37
CA LEU A 13 -3.43 11.08 -40.92
C LEU A 13 -3.57 12.56 -40.54
N LYS A 14 -2.89 13.46 -41.26
CA LYS A 14 -3.00 14.92 -41.06
C LYS A 14 -4.40 15.46 -41.39
N ALA A 15 -5.11 14.80 -42.29
CA ALA A 15 -6.50 15.09 -42.63
C ALA A 15 -7.51 14.38 -41.71
N GLY A 16 -7.05 13.72 -40.63
CA GLY A 16 -7.91 13.03 -39.67
C GLY A 16 -8.40 11.65 -40.12
N LYS A 17 -7.91 11.12 -41.24
CA LYS A 17 -8.35 9.84 -41.81
C LYS A 17 -7.53 8.67 -41.26
N ARG A 18 -8.14 7.48 -41.25
CA ARG A 18 -7.44 6.20 -41.00
C ARG A 18 -6.35 5.94 -42.04
N ALA A 19 -5.18 5.51 -41.59
CA ALA A 19 -4.09 5.07 -42.46
C ALA A 19 -3.67 3.63 -42.17
N GLU A 20 -3.57 2.82 -43.22
CA GLU A 20 -3.04 1.46 -43.16
C GLU A 20 -1.52 1.46 -43.37
N ILE A 21 -0.78 0.99 -42.37
CA ILE A 21 0.67 0.90 -42.40
C ILE A 21 1.10 -0.56 -42.57
N PRO A 22 1.85 -0.92 -43.63
CA PRO A 22 2.33 -2.28 -43.82
C PRO A 22 3.35 -2.66 -42.73
N ILE A 23 3.21 -3.87 -42.18
CA ILE A 23 4.15 -4.41 -41.21
C ILE A 23 5.41 -4.85 -41.94
N TYR A 24 6.59 -4.40 -41.49
CA TYR A 24 7.87 -4.80 -42.06
C TYR A 24 8.53 -5.90 -41.23
N SER A 25 8.85 -7.03 -41.87
CA SER A 25 9.63 -8.10 -41.24
C SER A 25 11.12 -7.81 -41.39
N PHE A 26 11.82 -7.65 -40.26
CA PHE A 26 13.26 -7.48 -40.24
C PHE A 26 14.03 -8.77 -40.56
N GLU A 27 13.39 -9.93 -40.37
CA GLU A 27 13.95 -11.26 -40.69
C GLU A 27 13.87 -11.55 -42.20
N GLU A 28 12.72 -11.29 -42.82
CA GLU A 28 12.49 -11.58 -44.24
C GLU A 28 12.95 -10.45 -45.17
N HIS A 29 13.33 -9.30 -44.60
CA HIS A 29 13.64 -8.08 -45.35
C HIS A 29 12.52 -7.64 -46.31
N ALA A 30 11.28 -7.95 -45.96
CA ALA A 30 10.10 -7.71 -46.77
C ALA A 30 8.96 -7.11 -45.95
N ARG A 31 8.04 -6.43 -46.62
CA ARG A 31 6.76 -6.06 -46.03
C ARG A 31 5.87 -7.29 -46.06
N LEU A 32 5.28 -7.62 -44.92
CA LEU A 32 4.27 -8.66 -44.81
C LEU A 32 2.96 -8.18 -45.45
N ASP A 33 2.09 -9.13 -45.82
CA ASP A 33 0.75 -8.82 -46.34
C ASP A 33 -0.18 -8.19 -45.29
N GLN A 34 0.23 -8.21 -44.01
CA GLN A 34 -0.51 -7.64 -42.89
C GLN A 34 -0.25 -6.14 -42.73
N THR A 35 -1.30 -5.38 -42.44
CA THR A 35 -1.23 -3.95 -42.13
C THR A 35 -1.68 -3.67 -40.70
N THR A 36 -1.20 -2.56 -40.13
CA THR A 36 -1.67 -1.99 -38.87
C THR A 36 -2.38 -0.68 -39.15
N ALA A 37 -3.60 -0.53 -38.65
CA ALA A 37 -4.38 0.70 -38.77
C ALA A 37 -3.92 1.74 -37.75
N ILE A 38 -3.63 2.96 -38.20
CA ILE A 38 -3.43 4.13 -37.34
C ILE A 38 -4.61 5.09 -37.55
N TYR A 39 -5.28 5.46 -36.47
CA TYR A 39 -6.32 6.49 -36.44
C TYR A 39 -5.69 7.81 -35.96
N SER A 40 -6.03 8.91 -36.63
CA SER A 40 -5.57 10.29 -36.43
C SER A 40 -4.90 10.59 -35.07
N PRO A 41 -3.58 10.39 -34.92
CA PRO A 41 -2.89 10.59 -33.65
C PRO A 41 -2.62 12.09 -33.40
N HIS A 42 -2.72 12.52 -32.15
CA HIS A 42 -2.43 13.91 -31.75
C HIS A 42 -0.97 14.30 -31.98
N VAL A 43 -0.06 13.35 -31.78
CA VAL A 43 1.37 13.49 -32.06
C VAL A 43 1.81 12.29 -32.86
N LEU A 44 2.35 12.54 -34.04
CA LEU A 44 2.95 11.52 -34.88
C LEU A 44 4.47 11.70 -34.90
N ILE A 45 5.20 10.70 -34.45
CA ILE A 45 6.65 10.67 -34.54
C ILE A 45 7.02 9.87 -35.78
N LEU A 46 7.57 10.56 -36.79
CA LEU A 46 8.16 9.92 -37.96
C LEU A 46 9.66 9.73 -37.74
N GLU A 47 10.07 8.49 -37.47
CA GLU A 47 11.47 8.12 -37.32
C GLU A 47 12.03 7.52 -38.63
N GLY A 48 13.18 8.03 -39.10
CA GLY A 48 13.91 7.41 -40.20
C GLY A 48 15.00 8.31 -40.76
N ILE A 49 16.19 7.74 -41.03
CA ILE A 49 17.33 8.48 -41.59
C ILE A 49 17.04 9.14 -42.95
N PHE A 50 16.07 8.59 -43.69
CA PHE A 50 15.61 9.11 -44.98
C PHE A 50 14.34 9.97 -44.90
N ALA A 51 13.74 10.13 -43.72
CA ALA A 51 12.53 10.94 -43.56
C ALA A 51 12.76 12.41 -43.91
N LEU A 52 13.99 12.89 -43.67
CA LEU A 52 14.42 14.25 -43.99
C LEU A 52 14.92 14.41 -45.44
N TYR A 53 14.95 13.33 -46.24
CA TYR A 53 15.43 13.36 -47.62
C TYR A 53 14.33 13.78 -48.62
N ASP A 54 13.05 13.51 -48.34
CA ASP A 54 11.93 13.85 -49.23
C ASP A 54 11.32 15.21 -48.85
N PRO A 55 11.44 16.25 -49.69
CA PRO A 55 10.90 17.58 -49.40
C PRO A 55 9.40 17.58 -49.11
N ARG A 56 8.64 16.67 -49.72
CA ARG A 56 7.19 16.57 -49.51
C ARG A 56 6.84 16.11 -48.10
N LEU A 57 7.70 15.32 -47.46
CA LEU A 57 7.53 14.93 -46.05
C LEU A 57 7.91 16.07 -45.11
N LEU A 58 8.94 16.85 -45.46
CA LEU A 58 9.37 18.01 -44.68
C LEU A 58 8.26 19.06 -44.59
N GLU A 59 7.49 19.28 -45.65
CA GLU A 59 6.33 20.20 -45.65
C GLU A 59 5.19 19.72 -44.73
N LEU A 60 5.08 18.41 -44.49
CA LEU A 60 4.05 17.85 -43.62
C LEU A 60 4.45 17.91 -42.14
N MET A 61 5.74 17.97 -41.83
CA MET A 61 6.30 17.96 -40.48
C MET A 61 6.22 19.33 -39.81
N ASP A 62 5.67 19.37 -38.60
CA ASP A 62 5.65 20.59 -37.78
C ASP A 62 6.98 20.85 -37.06
N MET A 63 7.76 19.80 -36.84
CA MET A 63 9.04 19.84 -36.15
C MET A 63 9.98 18.81 -36.77
N ARG A 64 11.24 19.19 -36.97
CA ARG A 64 12.28 18.36 -37.62
C ARG A 64 13.46 18.28 -36.67
N ILE A 65 13.85 17.06 -36.29
CA ILE A 65 14.98 16.83 -35.40
C ILE A 65 15.96 15.90 -36.12
N PHE A 66 17.21 16.35 -36.28
CA PHE A 66 18.31 15.53 -36.75
C PHE A 66 19.28 15.28 -35.60
N CYS A 67 19.50 13.99 -35.28
CA CYS A 67 20.43 13.59 -34.23
C CYS A 67 21.75 13.18 -34.87
N GLU A 68 22.71 14.09 -34.86
CA GLU A 68 24.09 13.80 -35.29
C GLU A 68 24.82 12.97 -34.23
N ALA A 69 25.51 11.93 -34.69
CA ALA A 69 26.44 11.14 -33.90
C ALA A 69 27.56 10.68 -34.82
N ASP A 70 28.73 10.47 -34.24
CA ASP A 70 29.91 10.00 -34.98
C ASP A 70 29.61 8.70 -35.75
N ALA A 71 30.16 8.59 -36.96
CA ALA A 71 29.88 7.50 -37.89
C ALA A 71 30.30 6.13 -37.31
N ASP A 72 31.39 6.08 -36.55
CA ASP A 72 31.86 4.86 -35.92
C ASP A 72 30.95 4.46 -34.75
N THR A 73 30.46 5.45 -34.00
CA THR A 73 29.43 5.22 -32.96
C THR A 73 28.14 4.66 -33.56
N CYS A 74 27.71 5.20 -34.71
CA CYS A 74 26.52 4.71 -35.41
C CYS A 74 26.70 3.27 -35.93
N LEU A 75 27.88 2.96 -36.50
CA LEU A 75 28.22 1.61 -36.95
C LEU A 75 28.26 0.62 -35.78
N ALA A 76 28.93 0.97 -34.67
CA ALA A 76 29.04 0.12 -33.49
C ALA A 76 27.65 -0.21 -32.89
N ARG A 77 26.79 0.80 -32.75
CA ARG A 77 25.40 0.59 -32.27
C ARG A 77 24.60 -0.29 -33.22
N ARG A 78 24.78 -0.11 -34.53
CA ARG A 78 24.11 -0.92 -35.55
C ARG A 78 24.55 -2.38 -35.50
N LEU A 79 25.85 -2.63 -35.34
CA LEU A 79 26.40 -3.98 -35.20
C LEU A 79 25.80 -4.69 -33.98
N VAL A 80 25.82 -4.05 -32.80
CA VAL A 80 25.26 -4.64 -31.57
C VAL A 80 23.78 -4.97 -31.73
N ARG A 81 22.98 -4.03 -32.24
CA ARG A 81 21.54 -4.22 -32.42
C ARG A 81 21.21 -5.29 -33.46
N ASP A 82 21.82 -5.21 -34.65
CA ASP A 82 21.45 -6.10 -35.76
C ASP A 82 21.96 -7.54 -35.53
N VAL A 83 23.06 -7.74 -34.77
CA VAL A 83 23.52 -9.08 -34.37
C VAL A 83 22.63 -9.64 -33.25
N ARG A 84 22.42 -8.88 -32.17
CA ARG A 84 21.71 -9.36 -30.98
C ARG A 84 20.22 -9.54 -31.21
N ASP A 85 19.58 -8.55 -31.82
CA ASP A 85 18.12 -8.44 -31.84
C ASP A 85 17.52 -8.90 -33.19
N ARG A 86 18.36 -9.07 -34.22
CA ARG A 86 17.91 -9.41 -35.59
C ARG A 86 18.67 -10.58 -36.22
N GLY A 87 19.59 -11.21 -35.50
CA GLY A 87 20.31 -12.41 -35.93
C GLY A 87 21.15 -12.25 -37.20
N ARG A 88 21.57 -11.03 -37.54
CA ARG A 88 22.31 -10.75 -38.78
C ARG A 88 23.81 -11.04 -38.65
N ASP A 89 24.40 -11.49 -39.76
CA ASP A 89 25.84 -11.63 -39.90
C ASP A 89 26.58 -10.28 -39.96
N ILE A 90 27.76 -10.23 -39.34
CA ILE A 90 28.58 -9.03 -39.19
C ILE A 90 29.03 -8.51 -40.56
N ASP A 91 29.53 -9.38 -41.44
CA ASP A 91 30.05 -8.98 -42.76
C ASP A 91 28.92 -8.38 -43.62
N GLY A 92 27.72 -8.96 -43.54
CA GLY A 92 26.52 -8.42 -44.19
C GLY A 92 26.13 -7.02 -43.69
N ILE A 93 26.23 -6.77 -42.39
CA ILE A 93 25.94 -5.45 -41.80
C ILE A 93 26.97 -4.41 -42.26
N VAL A 94 28.25 -4.76 -42.20
CA VAL A 94 29.36 -3.89 -42.61
C VAL A 94 29.24 -3.54 -44.10
N LYS A 95 28.99 -4.52 -44.97
CA LYS A 95 28.78 -4.30 -46.39
C LYS A 95 27.60 -3.35 -46.65
N GLN A 96 26.47 -3.56 -45.98
CA GLN A 96 25.30 -2.68 -46.13
C GLN A 96 25.60 -1.24 -45.65
N TRP A 97 26.33 -1.10 -44.53
CA TRP A 97 26.69 0.18 -43.97
C TRP A 97 27.49 1.04 -44.95
N PHE A 98 28.58 0.50 -45.48
CA PHE A 98 29.45 1.23 -46.40
C PHE A 98 28.86 1.41 -47.80
N THR A 99 27.99 0.49 -48.25
CA THR A 99 27.38 0.59 -49.59
C THR A 99 26.23 1.59 -49.61
N TRP A 100 25.36 1.59 -48.59
CA TRP A 100 24.08 2.32 -48.64
C TRP A 100 23.86 3.29 -47.49
N VAL A 101 24.28 2.97 -46.26
CA VAL A 101 23.88 3.77 -45.09
C VAL A 101 24.76 4.99 -44.91
N LYS A 102 26.09 4.80 -44.89
CA LYS A 102 27.06 5.88 -44.71
C LYS A 102 27.02 6.91 -45.86
N PRO A 103 27.06 6.51 -47.16
CA PRO A 103 27.00 7.48 -48.25
C PRO A 103 25.71 8.30 -48.30
N ASN A 104 24.60 7.73 -47.81
CA ASN A 104 23.33 8.44 -47.76
C ASN A 104 23.21 9.36 -46.54
N PHE A 105 23.76 8.96 -45.40
CA PHE A 105 23.87 9.83 -44.22
C PHE A 105 24.68 11.09 -44.51
N GLU A 106 25.84 10.93 -45.17
CA GLU A 106 26.72 12.04 -45.56
C GLU A 106 26.03 13.02 -46.54
N LYS A 107 25.10 12.54 -47.39
CA LYS A 107 24.31 13.41 -48.28
C LYS A 107 23.26 14.26 -47.55
N VAL A 108 22.71 13.77 -46.44
CA VAL A 108 21.66 14.50 -45.66
C VAL A 108 22.28 15.62 -44.81
N GLN A 109 23.55 15.45 -44.40
CA GLN A 109 24.31 16.45 -43.61
C GLN A 109 24.48 17.80 -44.35
N LEU A 110 24.32 17.84 -45.67
CA LEU A 110 24.36 19.06 -46.49
C LEU A 110 23.10 19.95 -46.38
N PHE A 111 22.00 19.47 -45.79
CA PHE A 111 20.78 20.26 -45.55
C PHE A 111 20.89 21.02 -44.21
N ASP A 112 21.91 21.86 -44.08
CA ASP A 112 22.13 22.68 -42.89
C ASP A 112 21.19 23.90 -42.91
N SER A 113 19.96 23.69 -42.43
CA SER A 113 19.01 24.73 -41.98
C SER A 113 17.96 24.17 -41.02
N ALA A 114 18.31 23.12 -40.26
CA ALA A 114 17.47 22.60 -39.19
C ALA A 114 18.00 23.14 -37.85
N ASP A 115 17.16 23.87 -37.11
CA ASP A 115 17.47 24.44 -35.79
C ASP A 115 18.14 23.36 -34.91
N SER A 116 19.44 23.53 -34.65
CA SER A 116 20.24 22.58 -33.88
C SER A 116 20.58 23.14 -32.50
N PRO A 117 19.70 23.01 -31.49
CA PRO A 117 20.08 23.25 -30.11
C PRO A 117 20.87 22.05 -29.55
N ASN A 118 21.79 22.37 -28.62
CA ASN A 118 22.42 21.39 -27.71
C ASN A 118 21.34 20.57 -26.97
N ALA A 119 21.70 19.39 -26.43
CA ALA A 119 20.74 18.42 -25.85
C ALA A 119 19.68 19.04 -24.90
N ASN A 120 20.05 20.00 -24.05
CA ASN A 120 19.11 20.71 -23.16
C ASN A 120 18.16 21.69 -23.91
N GLY A 121 18.60 22.31 -25.00
CA GLY A 121 17.79 23.24 -25.79
C GLY A 121 16.74 22.54 -26.65
N ARG A 122 16.95 21.26 -26.99
CA ARG A 122 15.99 20.45 -27.77
C ARG A 122 14.67 20.26 -27.03
N TYR A 123 14.73 20.00 -25.72
CA TYR A 123 13.53 19.81 -24.89
C TYR A 123 12.73 21.11 -24.74
N VAL A 124 13.40 22.23 -24.50
CA VAL A 124 12.77 23.55 -24.35
C VAL A 124 12.06 23.99 -25.64
N PHE A 125 12.65 23.70 -26.81
CA PHE A 125 12.05 24.03 -28.10
C PHE A 125 10.80 23.20 -28.39
N ILE A 126 10.85 21.87 -28.13
CA ILE A 126 9.70 20.98 -28.24
C ILE A 126 8.55 21.46 -27.35
N GLU A 127 8.86 21.78 -26.10
CA GLU A 127 7.89 22.23 -25.11
C GLU A 127 7.23 23.56 -25.50
N GLN A 128 8.01 24.54 -25.96
CA GLN A 128 7.49 25.82 -26.43
C GLN A 128 6.55 25.67 -27.64
N LYS A 129 6.90 24.84 -28.63
CA LYS A 129 6.07 24.62 -29.82
C LYS A 129 4.76 23.90 -29.51
N LEU A 130 4.78 22.93 -28.59
CA LEU A 130 3.57 22.25 -28.12
C LEU A 130 2.65 23.20 -27.33
N LEU A 131 3.23 24.05 -26.47
CA LEU A 131 2.50 25.09 -25.72
C LEU A 131 1.83 26.11 -26.65
N GLU A 132 2.55 26.59 -27.67
CA GLU A 132 2.05 27.54 -28.66
C GLU A 132 0.84 26.96 -29.43
N LYS A 133 0.96 25.73 -29.97
CA LYS A 133 -0.15 25.06 -30.67
C LYS A 133 -1.36 24.81 -29.75
N SER A 134 -1.11 24.37 -28.52
CA SER A 134 -2.17 24.13 -27.53
C SER A 134 -2.99 25.40 -27.23
N ARG A 135 -2.31 26.56 -27.07
CA ARG A 135 -2.97 27.85 -26.86
C ARG A 135 -3.86 28.26 -28.04
N HIS A 136 -3.37 28.13 -29.27
CA HIS A 136 -4.16 28.45 -30.46
C HIS A 136 -5.37 27.52 -30.63
N HIS A 137 -5.20 26.22 -30.36
CA HIS A 137 -6.28 25.25 -30.44
C HIS A 137 -7.39 25.53 -29.41
N ARG A 138 -7.02 25.80 -28.16
CA ARG A 138 -7.99 26.17 -27.10
C ARG A 138 -8.75 27.45 -27.43
N ALA A 139 -8.08 28.49 -27.94
CA ALA A 139 -8.74 29.73 -28.34
C ALA A 139 -9.76 29.53 -29.47
N ALA A 140 -9.45 28.67 -30.44
CA ALA A 140 -10.39 28.32 -31.51
C ALA A 140 -11.62 27.55 -30.99
N LEU A 141 -11.42 26.60 -30.06
CA LEU A 141 -12.51 25.85 -29.43
C LEU A 141 -13.45 26.76 -28.61
N THR A 142 -12.91 27.71 -27.84
CA THR A 142 -13.71 28.67 -27.07
C THR A 142 -14.56 29.57 -27.96
N ARG A 143 -14.00 30.03 -29.10
CA ARG A 143 -14.76 30.83 -30.07
C ARG A 143 -15.92 30.05 -30.70
N LEU A 144 -15.66 28.81 -31.12
CA LEU A 144 -16.69 27.93 -31.70
C LEU A 144 -17.81 27.60 -30.71
N GLN A 145 -17.50 27.55 -29.41
CA GLN A 145 -18.48 27.34 -28.35
C GLN A 145 -19.44 28.53 -28.21
N LEU A 146 -18.92 29.76 -28.17
CA LEU A 146 -19.74 30.97 -28.05
C LEU A 146 -20.67 31.17 -29.26
N GLU A 147 -20.21 30.81 -30.46
CA GLU A 147 -21.04 30.88 -31.68
C GLU A 147 -22.19 29.84 -31.65
N ALA A 148 -21.97 28.65 -31.06
CA ALA A 148 -22.94 27.55 -31.04
C ALA A 148 -24.09 27.73 -30.02
N GLU A 149 -23.90 28.47 -28.92
CA GLU A 149 -24.93 28.66 -27.87
C GLU A 149 -26.15 29.47 -28.36
N SER A 150 -25.99 30.25 -29.44
CA SER A 150 -27.04 31.14 -29.97
C SER A 150 -27.89 30.55 -31.10
N GLU A 151 -27.53 29.37 -31.62
CA GLU A 151 -28.20 28.74 -32.76
C GLU A 151 -29.32 27.77 -32.31
N PRO A 152 -30.45 27.65 -33.03
CA PRO A 152 -31.45 26.62 -32.76
C PRO A 152 -30.97 25.23 -33.19
N LEU A 153 -31.40 24.17 -32.47
CA LEU A 153 -31.08 22.78 -32.83
C LEU A 153 -31.64 22.43 -34.22
N THR A 154 -30.90 21.63 -34.98
CA THR A 154 -31.33 21.21 -36.32
C THR A 154 -32.54 20.28 -36.27
N ARG A 155 -33.33 20.22 -37.36
CA ARG A 155 -34.54 19.37 -37.46
C ARG A 155 -34.25 17.87 -37.37
N LYS A 156 -32.99 17.47 -37.52
CA LYS A 156 -32.52 16.08 -37.37
C LYS A 156 -32.36 15.64 -35.89
N VAL A 157 -32.43 16.58 -34.95
CA VAL A 157 -32.49 16.28 -33.51
C VAL A 157 -33.94 16.17 -33.09
N VAL A 158 -34.37 14.97 -32.71
CA VAL A 158 -35.73 14.65 -32.29
C VAL A 158 -35.73 14.47 -30.78
N LEU A 159 -36.27 15.45 -30.05
CA LEU A 159 -36.54 15.36 -28.62
C LEU A 159 -37.87 14.62 -28.41
N MET A 160 -37.90 13.63 -27.52
CA MET A 160 -39.14 12.95 -27.15
C MET A 160 -40.15 13.92 -26.54
N GLU A 161 -41.40 13.83 -26.98
CA GLU A 161 -42.51 14.59 -26.41
C GLU A 161 -42.72 14.21 -24.94
N GLN A 162 -42.72 15.20 -24.05
CA GLN A 162 -42.88 15.00 -22.61
C GLN A 162 -44.35 14.75 -22.24
N THR A 163 -44.88 13.60 -22.66
CA THR A 163 -46.23 13.14 -22.28
C THR A 163 -46.33 12.90 -20.77
N PRO A 164 -47.54 12.89 -20.16
CA PRO A 164 -47.70 12.60 -18.74
C PRO A 164 -47.07 11.26 -18.33
N GLN A 165 -47.08 10.27 -19.22
CA GLN A 165 -46.43 8.98 -19.00
C GLN A 165 -44.91 9.09 -18.97
N LEU A 166 -44.30 9.81 -19.92
CA LEU A 166 -42.85 10.02 -19.96
C LEU A 166 -42.38 10.87 -18.77
N GLN A 167 -43.15 11.90 -18.41
CA GLN A 167 -42.90 12.73 -17.22
C GLN A 167 -42.97 11.91 -15.92
N GLY A 168 -43.95 11.00 -15.79
CA GLY A 168 -44.06 10.10 -14.65
C GLY A 168 -42.87 9.16 -14.52
N MET A 169 -42.43 8.54 -15.63
CA MET A 169 -41.23 7.69 -15.64
C MET A 169 -39.96 8.48 -15.33
N ASN A 170 -39.80 9.67 -15.93
CA ASN A 170 -38.69 10.57 -15.63
C ASN A 170 -38.67 10.99 -14.14
N THR A 171 -39.83 11.24 -13.54
CA THR A 171 -39.93 11.58 -12.11
C THR A 171 -39.40 10.46 -11.22
N ILE A 172 -39.72 9.20 -11.56
CA ILE A 172 -39.22 8.03 -10.83
C ILE A 172 -37.71 7.87 -11.06
N ILE A 173 -37.25 7.95 -12.31
CA ILE A 173 -35.83 7.77 -12.67
C ILE A 173 -34.91 8.82 -12.00
N HIS A 174 -35.39 10.06 -11.81
CA HIS A 174 -34.61 11.14 -11.19
C HIS A 174 -34.80 11.26 -9.67
N ASN A 175 -35.66 10.46 -9.04
CA ASN A 175 -35.84 10.50 -7.58
C ASN A 175 -34.73 9.70 -6.88
N ILE A 176 -34.00 10.35 -5.98
CA ILE A 176 -32.89 9.74 -5.21
C ILE A 176 -33.35 8.59 -4.30
N ASP A 177 -34.62 8.58 -3.91
CA ASP A 177 -35.22 7.55 -3.06
C ASP A 177 -35.76 6.34 -3.86
N THR A 178 -35.66 6.37 -5.20
CA THR A 178 -36.11 5.26 -6.06
C THR A 178 -35.26 4.00 -5.85
N SER A 179 -35.93 2.86 -5.67
CA SER A 179 -35.26 1.58 -5.55
C SER A 179 -34.54 1.19 -6.85
N SER A 180 -33.47 0.39 -6.76
CA SER A 180 -32.75 -0.09 -7.96
C SER A 180 -33.66 -0.90 -8.91
N GLU A 181 -34.61 -1.65 -8.36
CA GLU A 181 -35.56 -2.46 -9.15
C GLU A 181 -36.51 -1.57 -9.95
N ASP A 182 -37.09 -0.55 -9.30
CA ASP A 182 -37.96 0.43 -9.96
C ASP A 182 -37.17 1.24 -11.00
N PHE A 183 -35.96 1.67 -10.68
CA PHE A 183 -35.10 2.39 -11.63
C PHE A 183 -34.89 1.56 -12.91
N ILE A 184 -34.45 0.31 -12.77
CA ILE A 184 -34.21 -0.58 -13.92
C ILE A 184 -35.49 -0.80 -14.72
N PHE A 185 -36.61 -1.10 -14.04
CA PHE A 185 -37.88 -1.36 -14.69
C PHE A 185 -38.37 -0.16 -15.52
N TYR A 186 -38.39 1.03 -14.93
CA TYR A 186 -38.87 2.24 -15.61
C TYR A 186 -37.86 2.76 -16.66
N PHE A 187 -36.56 2.62 -16.43
CA PHE A 187 -35.53 2.97 -17.42
C PHE A 187 -35.58 2.05 -18.65
N ASP A 188 -35.75 0.74 -18.49
CA ASP A 188 -35.93 -0.20 -19.60
C ASP A 188 -37.20 0.12 -20.41
N ARG A 189 -38.28 0.49 -19.72
CA ARG A 189 -39.55 0.88 -20.36
C ARG A 189 -39.40 2.17 -21.16
N LEU A 190 -38.71 3.16 -20.60
CA LEU A 190 -38.42 4.41 -21.30
C LEU A 190 -37.52 4.18 -22.52
N THR A 191 -36.47 3.38 -22.36
CA THR A 191 -35.56 3.01 -23.46
C THR A 191 -36.30 2.35 -24.62
N THR A 192 -37.31 1.51 -24.32
CA THR A 192 -38.14 0.88 -25.36
C THR A 192 -38.81 1.95 -26.24
N LEU A 193 -39.42 2.98 -25.63
CA LEU A 193 -40.05 4.10 -26.37
C LEU A 193 -39.02 4.94 -27.12
N LEU A 194 -37.84 5.14 -26.54
CA LEU A 194 -36.76 5.90 -27.16
C LEU A 194 -36.26 5.21 -28.44
N ILE A 195 -36.16 3.88 -28.43
CA ILE A 195 -35.74 3.07 -29.58
C ILE A 195 -36.83 2.99 -30.64
N GLU A 196 -38.11 2.87 -30.24
CA GLU A 196 -39.24 2.98 -31.18
C GLU A 196 -39.21 4.33 -31.93
N GLN A 197 -38.94 5.42 -31.22
CA GLN A 197 -38.81 6.73 -31.84
C GLN A 197 -37.58 6.83 -32.77
N ALA A 198 -36.47 6.17 -32.41
CA ALA A 198 -35.29 6.09 -33.27
C ALA A 198 -35.59 5.41 -34.61
N LEU A 199 -36.42 4.36 -34.61
CA LEU A 199 -36.79 3.61 -35.81
C LEU A 199 -37.58 4.43 -36.83
N ASN A 200 -38.22 5.54 -36.43
CA ASN A 200 -38.87 6.46 -37.37
C ASN A 200 -37.88 7.17 -38.31
N ASN A 201 -36.57 7.09 -38.04
CA ASN A 201 -35.51 7.59 -38.92
C ASN A 201 -34.97 6.53 -39.89
N THR A 202 -35.64 5.37 -39.99
CA THR A 202 -35.28 4.28 -40.90
C THR A 202 -36.21 4.25 -42.12
N SER A 203 -35.73 3.67 -43.22
CA SER A 203 -36.50 3.57 -44.47
C SER A 203 -37.56 2.47 -44.39
N PHE A 204 -38.78 2.80 -44.85
CA PHE A 204 -39.90 1.88 -44.98
C PHE A 204 -40.39 1.82 -46.42
N VAL A 205 -40.77 0.63 -46.88
CA VAL A 205 -41.36 0.38 -48.19
C VAL A 205 -42.86 0.15 -48.06
N SER A 206 -43.64 0.84 -48.89
CA SER A 206 -45.08 0.60 -48.97
C SER A 206 -45.37 -0.84 -49.36
N THR A 207 -46.13 -1.54 -48.52
CA THR A 207 -46.47 -2.95 -48.70
C THR A 207 -47.97 -3.09 -48.56
N THR A 208 -48.58 -3.76 -49.53
CA THR A 208 -50.01 -4.04 -49.50
C THR A 208 -50.21 -5.49 -49.06
N ILE A 209 -50.96 -5.71 -47.97
CA ILE A 209 -51.28 -7.04 -47.45
C ILE A 209 -52.78 -7.31 -47.50
N ALA A 210 -53.18 -8.57 -47.62
CA ALA A 210 -54.56 -8.99 -47.41
C ALA A 210 -54.77 -9.28 -45.93
N THR A 211 -55.75 -8.62 -45.31
CA THR A 211 -56.08 -8.89 -43.90
C THR A 211 -56.88 -10.20 -43.78
N PRO A 212 -56.85 -10.88 -42.61
CA PRO A 212 -57.67 -12.07 -42.37
C PRO A 212 -59.18 -11.83 -42.54
N ALA A 213 -59.62 -10.57 -42.45
CA ALA A 213 -60.99 -10.13 -42.64
C ALA A 213 -61.35 -9.83 -44.13
N GLY A 214 -60.43 -10.10 -45.06
CA GLY A 214 -60.70 -10.09 -46.51
C GLY A 214 -60.55 -8.74 -47.20
N TYR A 215 -60.17 -7.67 -46.50
CA TYR A 215 -59.88 -6.37 -47.11
C TYR A 215 -58.37 -6.12 -47.21
N THR A 216 -58.00 -5.26 -48.16
CA THR A 216 -56.63 -4.87 -48.44
C THR A 216 -56.16 -3.77 -47.49
N TYR A 217 -55.01 -3.96 -46.83
CA TYR A 217 -54.37 -2.96 -45.98
C TYR A 217 -53.09 -2.44 -46.65
N HIS A 218 -53.00 -1.13 -46.83
CA HIS A 218 -51.81 -0.46 -47.33
C HIS A 218 -50.93 -0.04 -46.15
N GLY A 219 -49.96 -0.90 -45.83
CA GLY A 219 -49.03 -0.71 -44.73
C GLY A 219 -47.62 -0.37 -45.19
N LEU A 220 -46.69 -0.42 -44.23
CA LEU A 220 -45.26 -0.20 -44.41
C LEU A 220 -44.50 -1.43 -43.90
N ARG A 221 -43.39 -1.77 -44.56
CA ARG A 221 -42.44 -2.80 -44.12
C ARG A 221 -41.03 -2.23 -44.14
N HIS A 222 -40.16 -2.60 -43.21
CA HIS A 222 -38.76 -2.23 -43.27
C HIS A 222 -38.09 -2.76 -44.55
N ASP A 223 -37.26 -1.94 -45.18
CA ASP A 223 -36.61 -2.27 -46.46
C ASP A 223 -35.46 -3.28 -46.29
N SER A 224 -34.73 -3.20 -45.16
CA SER A 224 -33.48 -3.95 -44.96
C SER A 224 -33.02 -3.99 -43.47
N GLU A 225 -31.84 -4.58 -43.22
CA GLU A 225 -31.33 -4.90 -41.88
C GLU A 225 -30.93 -3.64 -41.08
N VAL A 226 -31.45 -3.55 -39.84
CA VAL A 226 -31.06 -2.55 -38.83
C VAL A 226 -30.13 -3.20 -37.81
N SER A 227 -29.04 -2.51 -37.47
CA SER A 227 -28.08 -2.96 -36.46
C SER A 227 -27.87 -1.90 -35.40
N ALA A 228 -27.28 -2.28 -34.26
CA ALA A 228 -26.96 -1.34 -33.18
C ALA A 228 -25.49 -1.43 -32.76
N VAL A 229 -24.93 -0.32 -32.32
CA VAL A 229 -23.56 -0.24 -31.79
C VAL A 229 -23.62 0.43 -30.42
N LEU A 230 -23.20 -0.28 -29.39
CA LEU A 230 -23.30 0.16 -28.00
C LEU A 230 -21.99 0.81 -27.55
N LEU A 231 -22.09 2.04 -27.04
CA LEU A 231 -20.98 2.71 -26.35
C LEU A 231 -20.85 2.16 -24.93
N LEU A 232 -19.79 1.39 -24.66
CA LEU A 232 -19.67 0.54 -23.46
C LEU A 232 -19.68 1.28 -22.10
N ARG A 233 -19.55 2.60 -22.07
CA ARG A 233 -19.63 3.39 -20.82
C ARG A 233 -21.06 3.59 -20.31
N GLY A 234 -22.07 3.53 -21.17
CA GLY A 234 -23.47 3.80 -20.80
C GLY A 234 -24.49 3.17 -21.74
N GLY A 235 -24.18 3.08 -23.04
CA GLY A 235 -25.02 2.48 -24.07
C GLY A 235 -25.45 1.03 -23.82
N ALA A 236 -24.68 0.26 -23.05
CA ALA A 236 -25.05 -1.11 -22.66
C ALA A 236 -26.35 -1.18 -21.83
N ALA A 237 -26.66 -0.12 -21.08
CA ALA A 237 -27.92 -0.04 -20.32
C ALA A 237 -29.16 0.00 -21.23
N LEU A 238 -29.00 0.40 -22.51
CA LEU A 238 -30.10 0.46 -23.46
C LEU A 238 -30.38 -0.89 -24.15
N GLU A 239 -29.54 -1.91 -23.92
CA GLU A 239 -29.61 -3.19 -24.65
C GLU A 239 -30.91 -3.95 -24.38
N ASN A 240 -31.42 -3.91 -23.15
CA ASN A 240 -32.68 -4.56 -22.79
C ASN A 240 -33.87 -3.94 -23.53
N GLY A 241 -33.93 -2.60 -23.60
CA GLY A 241 -34.94 -1.89 -24.39
C GLY A 241 -34.82 -2.19 -25.88
N LEU A 242 -33.59 -2.26 -26.41
CA LEU A 242 -33.33 -2.59 -27.82
C LEU A 242 -33.91 -3.95 -28.18
N ARG A 243 -33.60 -4.97 -27.38
CA ARG A 243 -34.04 -6.35 -27.63
C ARG A 243 -35.55 -6.54 -27.48
N ARG A 244 -36.25 -5.63 -26.78
CA ARG A 244 -37.72 -5.64 -26.74
C ARG A 244 -38.34 -5.13 -28.03
N VAL A 245 -37.70 -4.17 -28.71
CA VAL A 245 -38.19 -3.59 -29.97
C VAL A 245 -37.70 -4.40 -31.18
N ILE A 246 -36.43 -4.82 -31.18
CA ILE A 246 -35.79 -5.58 -32.26
C ILE A 246 -35.05 -6.79 -31.65
N PRO A 247 -35.76 -7.91 -31.39
CA PRO A 247 -35.18 -9.08 -30.70
C PRO A 247 -33.92 -9.65 -31.36
N ASP A 248 -33.88 -9.65 -32.69
CA ASP A 248 -32.79 -10.23 -33.50
C ASP A 248 -31.76 -9.19 -33.99
N CYS A 249 -31.69 -8.01 -33.36
CA CYS A 249 -30.77 -6.95 -33.77
C CYS A 249 -29.30 -7.39 -33.63
N ARG A 250 -28.51 -7.29 -34.70
CA ARG A 250 -27.05 -7.46 -34.62
C ARG A 250 -26.43 -6.30 -33.85
N THR A 251 -25.59 -6.60 -32.86
CA THR A 251 -24.96 -5.60 -31.99
C THR A 251 -23.44 -5.55 -32.15
N GLY A 252 -22.91 -4.33 -32.19
CA GLY A 252 -21.48 -4.01 -32.06
C GLY A 252 -21.19 -3.28 -30.75
N ARG A 253 -19.91 -3.13 -30.41
CA ARG A 253 -19.44 -2.48 -29.19
C ARG A 253 -18.25 -1.57 -29.48
N ILE A 254 -18.32 -0.35 -28.96
CA ILE A 254 -17.25 0.63 -29.01
C ILE A 254 -16.94 1.08 -27.58
N LEU A 255 -15.67 1.06 -27.17
CA LEU A 255 -15.23 1.71 -25.92
C LEU A 255 -14.43 2.95 -26.28
N ILE A 256 -15.01 4.12 -25.97
CA ILE A 256 -14.32 5.40 -26.03
C ILE A 256 -14.19 5.96 -24.62
N GLN A 257 -12.96 6.28 -24.23
CA GLN A 257 -12.67 6.86 -22.93
C GLN A 257 -11.94 8.19 -23.08
N SER A 258 -12.37 9.21 -22.35
CA SER A 258 -11.61 10.45 -22.27
C SER A 258 -10.27 10.20 -21.56
N ASN A 259 -9.17 10.59 -22.19
CA ASN A 259 -7.85 10.58 -21.58
C ASN A 259 -7.86 11.48 -20.33
N LEU A 260 -7.41 10.94 -19.19
CA LEU A 260 -7.46 11.63 -17.89
C LEU A 260 -6.57 12.89 -17.83
N ARG A 261 -5.59 13.01 -18.72
CA ARG A 261 -4.64 14.14 -18.78
C ARG A 261 -5.03 15.20 -19.80
N THR A 262 -5.63 14.82 -20.94
CA THR A 262 -5.97 15.76 -22.03
C THR A 262 -7.46 16.08 -22.14
N GLY A 263 -8.33 15.24 -21.57
CA GLY A 263 -9.79 15.35 -21.69
C GLY A 263 -10.34 14.88 -23.06
N GLU A 264 -9.47 14.49 -23.99
CA GLU A 264 -9.85 14.08 -25.35
C GLU A 264 -10.32 12.62 -25.39
N PRO A 265 -11.30 12.27 -26.25
CA PRO A 265 -11.79 10.90 -26.39
C PRO A 265 -10.76 10.00 -27.10
N GLU A 266 -10.46 8.83 -26.51
CA GLU A 266 -9.60 7.79 -27.06
C GLU A 266 -10.38 6.49 -27.30
N LEU A 267 -10.13 5.81 -28.43
CA LEU A 267 -10.74 4.52 -28.77
C LEU A 267 -9.92 3.39 -28.15
N HIS A 268 -10.51 2.65 -27.22
CA HIS A 268 -9.86 1.52 -26.52
C HIS A 268 -10.32 0.15 -27.01
N TYR A 269 -11.54 0.04 -27.54
CA TYR A 269 -12.11 -1.22 -28.01
C TYR A 269 -13.08 -1.00 -29.16
N LEU A 270 -13.03 -1.91 -30.13
CA LEU A 270 -13.88 -1.87 -31.31
C LEU A 270 -14.25 -3.30 -31.73
N ALA A 271 -15.55 -3.58 -31.81
CA ALA A 271 -16.10 -4.77 -32.43
C ALA A 271 -17.39 -4.40 -33.16
N LEU A 272 -17.40 -4.45 -34.49
CA LEU A 272 -18.57 -4.09 -35.30
C LEU A 272 -19.23 -5.33 -35.92
N PRO A 273 -20.55 -5.31 -36.18
CA PRO A 273 -21.23 -6.33 -36.97
C PRO A 273 -20.58 -6.47 -38.36
N LYS A 274 -20.56 -7.71 -38.88
CA LYS A 274 -20.04 -7.97 -40.23
C LYS A 274 -20.97 -7.33 -41.28
N GLY A 275 -20.39 -6.63 -42.25
CA GLY A 275 -21.14 -6.00 -43.34
C GLY A 275 -21.90 -4.73 -42.94
N ILE A 276 -21.52 -4.09 -41.82
CA ILE A 276 -22.20 -2.91 -41.27
C ILE A 276 -22.34 -1.75 -42.27
N GLU A 277 -21.43 -1.63 -43.23
CA GLU A 277 -21.47 -0.64 -44.31
C GLU A 277 -22.69 -0.78 -45.24
N ASN A 278 -23.25 -1.99 -45.32
CA ASN A 278 -24.42 -2.30 -46.16
C ASN A 278 -25.74 -2.23 -45.39
N HIS A 279 -25.69 -2.09 -44.06
CA HIS A 279 -26.90 -1.96 -43.25
C HIS A 279 -27.57 -0.61 -43.54
N GLU A 280 -28.90 -0.60 -43.50
CA GLU A 280 -29.68 0.59 -43.86
C GLU A 280 -29.75 1.60 -42.72
N ALA A 281 -29.73 1.11 -41.48
CA ALA A 281 -29.58 1.97 -40.32
C ALA A 281 -28.69 1.32 -39.25
N VAL A 282 -27.87 2.16 -38.62
CA VAL A 282 -27.03 1.80 -37.48
C VAL A 282 -27.43 2.67 -36.29
N LEU A 283 -28.06 2.05 -35.29
CA LEU A 283 -28.41 2.70 -34.03
C LEU A 283 -27.17 2.80 -33.14
N LEU A 284 -26.62 4.00 -32.98
CA LEU A 284 -25.53 4.25 -32.03
C LEU A 284 -26.14 4.54 -30.66
N LEU A 285 -25.92 3.68 -29.67
CA LEU A 285 -26.58 3.77 -28.36
C LEU A 285 -25.63 4.33 -27.30
N ASP A 286 -26.04 5.40 -26.62
CA ASP A 286 -25.36 5.96 -25.44
C ASP A 286 -26.37 6.45 -24.40
N ALA A 287 -26.19 6.18 -23.12
CA ALA A 287 -27.15 6.62 -22.10
C ALA A 287 -27.15 8.14 -21.91
N GLN A 288 -25.98 8.77 -22.01
CA GLN A 288 -25.82 10.19 -21.73
C GLN A 288 -24.77 10.85 -22.61
N MET A 289 -25.10 12.03 -23.15
CA MET A 289 -24.20 12.84 -23.97
C MET A 289 -24.14 14.30 -23.50
N SER A 290 -23.13 14.67 -22.70
CA SER A 290 -22.91 16.08 -22.29
C SER A 290 -22.09 16.86 -23.33
N SER A 291 -20.77 16.67 -23.42
CA SER A 291 -19.89 17.46 -24.30
C SER A 291 -19.88 17.04 -25.77
N GLY A 292 -20.48 15.88 -26.10
CA GLY A 292 -20.51 15.29 -27.44
C GLY A 292 -19.21 14.59 -27.88
N GLY A 293 -18.13 14.63 -27.09
CA GLY A 293 -16.81 14.14 -27.51
C GLY A 293 -16.78 12.64 -27.86
N SER A 294 -17.32 11.78 -26.98
CA SER A 294 -17.39 10.33 -27.24
C SER A 294 -18.30 10.00 -28.43
N ALA A 295 -19.41 10.72 -28.59
CA ALA A 295 -20.34 10.53 -29.70
C ALA A 295 -19.71 10.92 -31.05
N LEU A 296 -19.03 12.07 -31.11
CA LEU A 296 -18.28 12.52 -32.29
C LEU A 296 -17.28 11.45 -32.76
N MET A 297 -16.47 10.93 -31.82
CA MET A 297 -15.49 9.89 -32.15
C MET A 297 -16.16 8.59 -32.59
N ALA A 298 -17.26 8.17 -31.94
CA ALA A 298 -17.97 6.96 -32.32
C ALA A 298 -18.58 7.04 -33.72
N VAL A 299 -19.18 8.18 -34.07
CA VAL A 299 -19.71 8.44 -35.41
C VAL A 299 -18.58 8.44 -36.44
N GLN A 300 -17.44 9.08 -36.14
CA GLN A 300 -16.28 9.04 -37.01
C GLN A 300 -15.77 7.61 -37.24
N VAL A 301 -15.70 6.80 -36.18
CA VAL A 301 -15.30 5.39 -36.29
C VAL A 301 -16.25 4.60 -37.19
N LEU A 302 -17.56 4.80 -37.10
CA LEU A 302 -18.53 4.15 -37.99
C LEU A 302 -18.38 4.63 -39.44
N ALA A 303 -18.17 5.92 -39.66
CA ALA A 303 -17.93 6.50 -40.99
C ALA A 303 -16.65 5.92 -41.63
N ASP A 304 -15.58 5.77 -40.84
CA ASP A 304 -14.32 5.14 -41.27
C ASP A 304 -14.49 3.66 -41.63
N HIS A 305 -15.55 3.02 -41.14
CA HIS A 305 -15.94 1.64 -41.48
C HIS A 305 -17.00 1.58 -42.60
N GLY A 306 -17.22 2.66 -43.33
CA GLY A 306 -18.06 2.70 -44.53
C GLY A 306 -19.55 2.95 -44.28
N VAL A 307 -19.96 3.19 -43.03
CA VAL A 307 -21.35 3.55 -42.71
C VAL A 307 -21.59 5.00 -43.14
N LYS A 308 -22.61 5.24 -43.96
CA LYS A 308 -22.97 6.61 -44.36
C LYS A 308 -23.58 7.37 -43.19
N ILE A 309 -23.25 8.65 -43.05
CA ILE A 309 -23.67 9.49 -41.91
C ILE A 309 -25.20 9.59 -41.78
N ASP A 310 -25.92 9.66 -42.89
CA ASP A 310 -27.38 9.70 -42.96
C ASP A 310 -28.05 8.40 -42.51
N ARG A 311 -27.30 7.29 -42.44
CA ARG A 311 -27.75 5.99 -41.92
C ARG A 311 -27.45 5.78 -40.44
N ILE A 312 -26.72 6.70 -39.79
CA ILE A 312 -26.42 6.63 -38.36
C ILE A 312 -27.50 7.36 -37.58
N VAL A 313 -28.11 6.67 -36.63
CA VAL A 313 -29.09 7.25 -35.70
C VAL A 313 -28.52 7.16 -34.29
N LEU A 314 -28.10 8.30 -33.71
CA LEU A 314 -27.66 8.34 -32.33
C LEU A 314 -28.89 8.35 -31.41
N VAL A 315 -28.94 7.42 -30.47
CA VAL A 315 -30.04 7.27 -29.51
C VAL A 315 -29.49 7.49 -28.11
N THR A 316 -30.03 8.48 -27.40
CA THR A 316 -29.57 8.81 -26.06
C THR A 316 -30.67 9.25 -25.11
N TYR A 317 -30.59 8.82 -23.85
CA TYR A 317 -31.60 9.17 -22.86
C TYR A 317 -31.47 10.64 -22.45
N SER A 318 -30.27 11.10 -22.09
CA SER A 318 -30.03 12.50 -21.72
C SER A 318 -28.93 13.13 -22.58
N ALA A 319 -29.17 14.35 -23.06
CA ALA A 319 -28.16 15.09 -23.82
C ALA A 319 -28.10 16.58 -23.48
N GLY A 320 -26.89 17.12 -23.51
CA GLY A 320 -26.64 18.56 -23.55
C GLY A 320 -26.88 19.12 -24.96
N ARG A 321 -27.51 20.28 -25.03
CA ARG A 321 -27.64 21.14 -26.21
C ARG A 321 -26.28 21.41 -26.91
N MET A 322 -25.22 21.78 -26.19
CA MET A 322 -23.88 21.98 -26.77
C MET A 322 -23.33 20.72 -27.42
N GLY A 323 -23.47 19.55 -26.78
CA GLY A 323 -23.05 18.27 -27.33
C GLY A 323 -23.78 17.96 -28.64
N LEU A 324 -25.09 18.24 -28.68
CA LEU A 324 -25.93 18.10 -29.87
C LEU A 324 -25.50 19.06 -31.00
N HIS A 325 -25.24 20.33 -30.70
CA HIS A 325 -24.76 21.30 -31.69
C HIS A 325 -23.39 20.90 -32.26
N ARG A 326 -22.45 20.50 -31.40
CA ARG A 326 -21.13 20.04 -31.86
C ARG A 326 -21.25 18.84 -32.78
N LEU A 327 -22.05 17.85 -32.40
CA LEU A 327 -22.25 16.65 -33.20
C LEU A 327 -22.87 16.98 -34.56
N THR A 328 -23.95 17.76 -34.58
CA THR A 328 -24.69 18.08 -35.81
C THR A 328 -24.00 19.11 -36.69
N LYS A 329 -23.09 19.92 -36.15
CA LYS A 329 -22.25 20.83 -36.96
C LYS A 329 -21.13 20.08 -37.69
N VAL A 330 -20.59 19.03 -37.06
CA VAL A 330 -19.59 18.14 -37.70
C VAL A 330 -20.25 17.15 -38.66
N PHE A 331 -21.41 16.62 -38.27
CA PHE A 331 -22.18 15.63 -39.05
C PHE A 331 -23.61 16.14 -39.28
N PRO A 332 -23.85 17.02 -40.27
CA PRO A 332 -25.15 17.66 -40.47
C PRO A 332 -26.29 16.71 -40.86
N ASP A 333 -25.96 15.55 -41.44
CA ASP A 333 -26.95 14.59 -41.92
C ASP A 333 -27.36 13.53 -40.88
N ILE A 334 -26.66 13.47 -39.72
CA ILE A 334 -26.93 12.49 -38.67
C ILE A 334 -28.29 12.72 -38.00
N ALA A 335 -29.04 11.65 -37.76
CA ALA A 335 -30.26 11.72 -36.95
C ALA A 335 -29.92 11.48 -35.47
N VAL A 336 -30.51 12.27 -34.57
CA VAL A 336 -30.31 12.11 -33.12
C VAL A 336 -31.65 12.07 -32.41
N VAL A 337 -31.90 11.02 -31.63
CA VAL A 337 -33.11 10.89 -30.80
C VAL A 337 -32.72 11.01 -29.33
N VAL A 338 -33.34 11.96 -28.64
CA VAL A 338 -33.01 12.35 -27.27
C VAL A 338 -34.24 12.20 -26.37
N GLY A 339 -34.09 11.53 -25.23
CA GLY A 339 -35.16 11.36 -24.24
C GLY A 339 -35.46 12.64 -23.45
N ASN A 340 -34.41 13.29 -22.96
CA ASN A 340 -34.49 14.53 -22.17
C ASN A 340 -33.28 15.44 -22.43
N LEU A 341 -33.51 16.75 -22.44
CA LEU A 341 -32.42 17.74 -22.48
C LEU A 341 -32.00 18.07 -21.05
N VAL A 342 -30.70 17.95 -20.81
CA VAL A 342 -30.07 18.40 -19.56
C VAL A 342 -29.23 19.64 -19.84
N GLN A 343 -28.79 20.34 -18.80
CA GLN A 343 -27.85 21.45 -18.99
C GLN A 343 -26.56 20.93 -19.64
N ASP A 344 -26.01 21.72 -20.57
CA ASP A 344 -24.77 21.40 -21.31
C ASP A 344 -23.60 21.04 -20.41
N ILE A 345 -23.66 21.68 -19.25
CA ILE A 345 -22.89 21.43 -18.08
C ILE A 345 -23.85 20.72 -17.13
N GLU A 346 -23.85 19.39 -17.14
CA GLU A 346 -23.77 18.78 -15.83
C GLU A 346 -22.38 19.14 -15.32
N GLU A 347 -22.29 19.75 -14.14
CA GLU A 347 -21.18 19.39 -13.27
C GLU A 347 -21.31 17.88 -13.10
N ARG A 348 -20.67 17.09 -13.97
CA ARG A 348 -20.07 15.85 -13.48
C ARG A 348 -19.38 16.29 -12.20
N TYR A 349 -19.67 15.67 -11.07
CA TYR A 349 -19.02 16.03 -9.81
C TYR A 349 -17.51 16.18 -10.05
N PHE A 350 -17.12 17.44 -10.21
CA PHE A 350 -15.83 17.98 -10.62
C PHE A 350 -15.89 19.34 -9.96
N ALA A 351 -15.39 19.37 -8.75
CA ALA A 351 -15.49 20.52 -7.88
C ALA A 351 -14.70 21.68 -8.51
N HIS A 352 -15.41 22.66 -9.07
CA HIS A 352 -14.85 23.91 -9.55
C HIS A 352 -15.04 24.98 -8.48
N GLU A 353 -13.93 25.35 -7.83
CA GLU A 353 -13.83 26.61 -7.09
C GLU A 353 -13.89 27.78 -8.08
N SER A 354 -14.80 28.72 -7.86
CA SER A 354 -14.72 30.06 -8.43
C SER A 354 -13.53 30.79 -7.80
N VAL A 355 -12.47 31.01 -8.57
CA VAL A 355 -11.38 31.91 -8.19
C VAL A 355 -11.77 33.31 -8.66
N ASP A 356 -12.18 34.16 -7.72
CA ASP A 356 -12.15 35.60 -7.94
C ASP A 356 -10.69 36.09 -7.91
N ASP A 357 -10.28 36.53 -9.09
CA ASP A 357 -9.32 37.57 -9.41
C ASP A 357 -8.79 38.42 -8.24
N ALA A 358 -7.51 38.25 -7.92
CA ALA A 358 -6.69 39.30 -7.34
C ALA A 358 -5.20 39.09 -7.64
N ARG A 359 -4.76 39.57 -8.81
CA ARG A 359 -3.59 40.45 -8.99
C ARG A 359 -3.17 40.50 -10.46
N PHE A 360 -3.63 41.50 -11.20
CA PHE A 360 -2.81 42.33 -12.09
C PHE A 360 -3.64 43.50 -12.64
N SER A 361 -3.68 44.60 -11.90
CA SER A 361 -3.93 45.94 -12.47
C SER A 361 -3.34 47.01 -11.56
N ARG A 362 -2.04 47.29 -11.74
CA ARG A 362 -1.48 48.61 -11.48
C ARG A 362 -1.60 49.40 -12.78
N ILE A 363 -1.95 50.68 -12.63
CA ILE A 363 -1.81 51.84 -13.54
C ILE A 363 -3.16 52.40 -14.08
N GLY A 364 -3.42 53.67 -13.74
CA GLY A 364 -4.37 54.59 -14.41
C GLY A 364 -5.64 54.92 -13.61
N GLN A 365 -5.64 55.85 -12.64
CA GLN A 365 -6.06 57.27 -12.78
C GLN A 365 -7.46 57.50 -13.41
N GLN A 366 -8.46 57.90 -12.61
CA GLN A 366 -9.08 59.25 -12.59
C GLN A 366 -10.41 59.28 -11.79
N GLN A 367 -10.51 60.27 -10.90
CA GLN A 367 -11.72 60.79 -10.24
C GLN A 367 -12.59 61.59 -11.27
N PRO A 368 -13.89 61.94 -11.01
CA PRO A 368 -14.38 62.53 -9.75
C PRO A 368 -15.82 62.20 -9.26
N HIS A 369 -16.06 62.65 -8.02
CA HIS A 369 -17.28 62.86 -7.21
C HIS A 369 -18.47 63.61 -7.89
N PRO A 370 -19.64 63.90 -7.22
CA PRO A 370 -20.08 63.69 -5.81
C PRO A 370 -21.54 63.13 -5.64
N GLN A 371 -22.00 62.63 -4.48
CA GLN A 371 -22.82 63.28 -3.41
C GLN A 371 -23.57 62.12 -2.68
N SER A 372 -23.99 62.07 -1.41
CA SER A 372 -23.87 62.90 -0.20
C SER A 372 -24.32 62.09 1.03
N ARG A 373 -23.68 62.35 2.19
CA ARG A 373 -24.14 62.25 3.61
C ARG A 373 -24.50 60.86 4.19
N SER A 374 -24.17 60.47 5.43
CA SER A 374 -23.35 60.90 6.58
C SER A 374 -23.66 59.85 7.69
N PHE A 375 -22.77 59.33 8.54
CA PHE A 375 -22.20 59.97 9.73
C PHE A 375 -21.35 58.91 10.48
N ILE A 376 -20.05 59.14 10.67
CA ILE A 376 -19.18 58.49 11.68
C ILE A 376 -18.33 59.61 12.26
N GLN A 377 -18.02 59.56 13.55
CA GLN A 377 -16.69 59.86 14.15
C GLN A 377 -16.83 59.95 15.69
N ARG A 378 -15.88 59.59 16.58
CA ARG A 378 -14.45 59.19 16.57
C ARG A 378 -14.09 59.03 18.08
N ILE A 379 -13.12 58.25 18.56
CA ILE A 379 -11.72 58.67 18.82
C ILE A 379 -11.01 57.60 19.70
N SER A 380 -9.79 57.27 19.25
CA SER A 380 -8.53 56.85 19.90
C SER A 380 -8.40 56.08 21.23
N ARG A 381 -7.43 55.15 21.17
CA ARG A 381 -6.56 54.61 22.22
C ARG A 381 -5.99 55.66 23.20
N LEU A 382 -5.85 55.29 24.49
CA LEU A 382 -4.55 55.19 25.21
C LEU A 382 -4.71 54.65 26.65
N HIS A 383 -3.90 53.63 26.95
CA HIS A 383 -3.22 53.28 28.22
C HIS A 383 -3.96 53.05 29.56
N ARG A 384 -3.88 51.77 29.99
CA ARG A 384 -3.32 51.22 31.25
C ARG A 384 -3.99 51.66 32.57
N TRP A 385 -4.22 50.71 33.49
CA TRP A 385 -3.88 50.74 34.93
C TRP A 385 -4.25 49.37 35.56
N GLN A 386 -3.41 48.90 36.48
CA GLN A 386 -3.46 47.61 37.17
C GLN A 386 -3.65 47.82 38.68
N VAL A 387 -4.42 46.93 39.31
CA VAL A 387 -4.29 46.34 40.67
C VAL A 387 -4.39 47.24 41.91
N VAL A 388 -5.24 46.85 42.89
CA VAL A 388 -4.89 46.41 44.28
C VAL A 388 -6.17 46.03 45.06
N ALA A 389 -6.04 45.00 45.88
CA ALA A 389 -7.05 44.37 46.74
C ALA A 389 -7.28 45.09 48.09
N SER A 390 -8.42 44.80 48.75
CA SER A 390 -8.53 44.80 50.22
C SER A 390 -9.77 44.04 50.71
N ARG A 391 -9.57 43.22 51.75
CA ARG A 391 -10.58 42.54 52.59
C ARG A 391 -11.14 43.51 53.65
N PRO A 392 -12.25 43.14 54.32
CA PRO A 392 -12.26 43.28 55.79
C PRO A 392 -12.85 42.05 56.53
N VAL A 393 -12.62 42.05 57.85
CA VAL A 393 -12.88 40.99 58.83
C VAL A 393 -13.89 41.47 59.89
N THR A 394 -14.91 40.62 60.11
CA THR A 394 -15.78 40.35 61.30
C THR A 394 -16.58 41.44 62.01
N LEU A 395 -17.83 41.08 62.36
CA LEU A 395 -18.35 40.96 63.75
C LEU A 395 -19.57 40.00 63.81
N ARG A 396 -19.70 39.24 64.90
CA ARG A 396 -20.87 38.43 65.39
C ARG A 396 -21.30 39.08 66.73
N PRO A 397 -22.47 38.80 67.39
CA PRO A 397 -23.32 37.60 67.30
C PRO A 397 -24.87 37.81 67.47
N LEU A 398 -25.57 36.66 67.57
CA LEU A 398 -26.86 36.35 68.23
C LEU A 398 -28.15 36.20 67.40
N SER A 399 -28.51 34.92 67.23
CA SER A 399 -29.77 34.32 67.71
C SER A 399 -31.08 34.63 66.97
N GLY A 400 -31.37 33.79 65.97
CA GLY A 400 -32.72 33.42 65.58
C GLY A 400 -32.65 32.13 64.76
N THR A 401 -33.10 31.01 65.32
CA THR A 401 -33.16 29.71 64.63
C THR A 401 -34.31 29.70 63.62
N PRO A 402 -34.08 29.47 62.30
CA PRO A 402 -35.09 28.89 61.45
C PRO A 402 -34.93 27.36 61.43
N GLU A 403 -36.07 26.68 61.54
CA GLU A 403 -36.23 25.23 61.69
C GLU A 403 -35.47 24.37 60.66
N PRO A 404 -35.13 23.12 61.02
CA PRO A 404 -34.50 22.19 60.09
C PRO A 404 -35.49 21.79 58.99
N GLN A 405 -35.39 22.41 57.81
CA GLN A 405 -36.00 21.83 56.61
C GLN A 405 -35.39 20.45 56.38
N GLN A 406 -36.22 19.44 56.58
CA GLN A 406 -35.96 18.04 56.29
C GLN A 406 -35.58 17.92 54.81
N LYS A 407 -34.29 18.05 54.49
CA LYS A 407 -33.79 17.86 53.13
C LYS A 407 -34.10 16.42 52.73
N ARG A 408 -35.20 16.25 52.00
CA ARG A 408 -35.62 14.98 51.41
C ARG A 408 -34.47 14.48 50.56
N ARG A 409 -33.64 13.60 51.13
CA ARG A 409 -32.44 13.03 50.47
C ARG A 409 -32.82 12.53 49.08
N LEU A 410 -33.98 11.90 48.95
CA LEU A 410 -34.54 11.41 47.69
C LEU A 410 -34.65 12.50 46.61
N LEU A 411 -35.13 13.69 46.95
CA LEU A 411 -35.32 14.78 45.98
C LEU A 411 -33.97 15.33 45.48
N THR A 412 -32.99 15.42 46.39
CA THR A 412 -31.61 15.80 46.04
C THR A 412 -30.91 14.72 45.21
N TRP A 413 -31.17 13.44 45.49
CA TRP A 413 -30.68 12.31 44.69
C TRP A 413 -31.30 12.29 43.30
N VAL A 414 -32.61 12.53 43.18
CA VAL A 414 -33.33 12.61 41.89
C VAL A 414 -32.84 13.82 41.09
N TYR A 415 -32.70 14.99 41.71
CA TYR A 415 -32.18 16.19 41.02
C TYR A 415 -30.73 16.00 40.55
N ARG A 416 -29.87 15.42 41.40
CA ARG A 416 -28.47 15.10 41.01
C ARG A 416 -28.42 14.03 39.92
N GLY A 417 -29.30 13.03 39.96
CA GLY A 417 -29.44 12.02 38.91
C GLY A 417 -29.88 12.64 37.59
N ALA A 418 -30.92 13.48 37.61
CA ALA A 418 -31.40 14.21 36.43
C ALA A 418 -30.34 15.18 35.87
N ALA A 419 -29.58 15.86 36.73
CA ALA A 419 -28.49 16.72 36.31
C ALA A 419 -27.33 15.92 35.68
N TRP A 420 -27.01 14.74 36.22
CA TRP A 420 -26.02 13.83 35.63
C TRP A 420 -26.48 13.30 34.28
N ILE A 421 -27.75 12.89 34.16
CA ILE A 421 -28.33 12.42 32.90
C ILE A 421 -28.36 13.55 31.87
N GLY A 422 -28.82 14.74 32.26
CA GLY A 422 -28.82 15.93 31.41
C GLY A 422 -27.42 16.33 30.94
N ALA A 423 -26.44 16.35 31.85
CA ALA A 423 -25.04 16.62 31.50
C ALA A 423 -24.47 15.54 30.56
N SER A 424 -24.82 14.27 30.77
CA SER A 424 -24.39 13.16 29.92
C SER A 424 -25.01 13.26 28.52
N MET A 425 -26.30 13.60 28.42
CA MET A 425 -26.97 13.83 27.13
C MET A 425 -26.38 15.02 26.38
N VAL A 426 -26.05 16.11 27.08
CA VAL A 426 -25.37 17.27 26.48
C VAL A 426 -23.97 16.89 26.01
N PHE A 427 -23.21 16.12 26.79
CA PHE A 427 -21.87 15.67 26.42
C PHE A 427 -21.90 14.71 25.21
N ILE A 428 -22.84 13.75 25.19
CA ILE A 428 -23.06 12.85 24.04
C ILE A 428 -23.51 13.65 22.82
N GLY A 429 -24.45 14.59 22.98
CA GLY A 429 -24.92 15.46 21.91
C GLY A 429 -23.79 16.31 21.32
N LEU A 430 -22.96 16.91 22.16
CA LEU A 430 -21.75 17.64 21.74
C LEU A 430 -20.75 16.71 21.05
N GLY A 431 -20.59 15.48 21.53
CA GLY A 431 -19.74 14.46 20.89
C GLY A 431 -20.24 14.08 19.50
N VAL A 432 -21.55 13.90 19.33
CA VAL A 432 -22.19 13.61 18.04
C VAL A 432 -22.06 14.80 17.09
N VAL A 433 -22.33 16.02 17.54
CA VAL A 433 -22.16 17.23 16.74
C VAL A 433 -20.69 17.42 16.35
N ALA A 434 -19.75 17.25 17.28
CA ALA A 434 -18.32 17.31 16.99
C ALA A 434 -17.88 16.20 16.03
N PHE A 435 -18.46 15.00 16.14
CA PHE A 435 -18.25 13.92 15.17
C PHE A 435 -18.73 14.33 13.78
N PHE A 436 -19.94 14.87 13.64
CA PHE A 436 -20.44 15.31 12.33
C PHE A 436 -19.70 16.53 11.77
N ILE A 437 -19.25 17.46 12.62
CA ILE A 437 -18.36 18.56 12.20
C ILE A 437 -17.02 17.98 11.72
N TYR A 438 -16.44 17.05 12.48
CA TYR A 438 -15.20 16.38 12.09
C TYR A 438 -15.38 15.58 10.80
N ASP A 439 -16.46 14.81 10.66
CA ASP A 439 -16.81 14.03 9.47
C ASP A 439 -16.96 14.96 8.27
N ALA A 440 -17.81 15.99 8.37
CA ALA A 440 -18.00 17.02 7.35
C ALA A 440 -16.72 17.75 6.96
N THR A 441 -15.79 17.98 7.90
CA THR A 441 -14.50 18.64 7.64
C THR A 441 -13.38 17.69 7.21
N THR A 442 -13.58 16.37 7.33
CA THR A 442 -12.65 15.33 6.89
C THR A 442 -12.86 14.99 5.42
N TYR A 443 -14.07 15.19 4.89
CA TYR A 443 -14.31 15.21 3.45
C TYR A 443 -13.66 16.43 2.83
N LYS A 444 -12.43 16.25 2.34
CA LYS A 444 -11.81 17.20 1.42
C LYS A 444 -12.36 16.92 0.03
N GLU A 445 -13.25 17.78 -0.45
CA GLU A 445 -13.90 17.63 -1.76
C GLU A 445 -12.92 17.84 -2.93
N HIS A 446 -11.78 18.49 -2.69
CA HIS A 446 -10.74 18.72 -3.69
C HIS A 446 -9.47 17.90 -3.38
N PRO A 447 -8.99 17.03 -4.29
CA PRO A 447 -7.61 16.57 -4.23
C PRO A 447 -6.68 17.77 -4.39
N VAL A 448 -5.57 17.81 -3.66
CA VAL A 448 -4.50 18.81 -3.84
C VAL A 448 -3.89 18.58 -5.23
N GLN A 449 -4.45 19.19 -6.27
CA GLN A 449 -3.90 19.17 -7.62
C GLN A 449 -2.88 20.31 -7.74
N SER A 450 -1.67 20.04 -7.29
CA SER A 450 -0.49 20.81 -7.68
C SER A 450 0.29 19.99 -8.70
N ASP A 451 0.71 20.61 -9.80
CA ASP A 451 1.69 19.99 -10.69
C ASP A 451 2.99 19.80 -9.91
N ILE A 452 3.39 18.55 -9.71
CA ILE A 452 4.63 18.18 -9.04
C ILE A 452 5.69 17.92 -10.12
N GLN A 453 6.80 18.64 -10.04
CA GLN A 453 7.95 18.39 -10.91
C GLN A 453 8.66 17.11 -10.45
N VAL A 454 8.60 16.05 -11.24
CA VAL A 454 9.33 14.81 -10.94
C VAL A 454 10.74 14.86 -11.53
N SER A 455 11.75 14.58 -10.71
CA SER A 455 13.14 14.49 -11.17
C SER A 455 13.33 13.45 -12.28
N GLN A 456 14.00 13.85 -13.37
CA GLN A 456 14.39 12.94 -14.46
C GLN A 456 15.28 11.79 -13.98
N LEU A 457 16.08 12.01 -12.93
CA LEU A 457 16.93 10.96 -12.34
C LEU A 457 16.11 9.88 -11.62
N ALA A 458 14.91 10.21 -11.13
CA ALA A 458 14.00 9.23 -10.53
C ALA A 458 13.32 8.36 -11.61
N LEU A 459 13.02 8.94 -12.77
CA LEU A 459 12.39 8.23 -13.90
C LEU A 459 13.40 7.41 -14.73
N ASN A 460 14.62 7.93 -14.87
CA ASN A 460 15.71 7.31 -15.63
C ASN A 460 16.95 7.13 -14.74
N PRO A 461 16.89 6.21 -13.75
CA PRO A 461 17.99 5.97 -12.83
C PRO A 461 19.26 5.53 -13.55
N ARG A 462 20.40 6.08 -13.13
CA ARG A 462 21.72 5.62 -13.60
C ARG A 462 21.91 4.15 -13.25
N ARG A 463 22.70 3.42 -14.04
CA ARG A 463 23.03 2.02 -13.76
C ARG A 463 24.43 1.92 -13.16
N GLY A 464 24.65 0.93 -12.30
CA GLY A 464 25.94 0.69 -11.68
C GLY A 464 25.91 -0.43 -10.64
N GLY A 465 26.89 -0.42 -9.75
CA GLY A 465 27.11 -1.50 -8.78
C GLY A 465 27.57 -2.82 -9.44
N PRO A 466 27.80 -3.87 -8.65
CA PRO A 466 28.39 -5.12 -9.12
C PRO A 466 27.61 -5.80 -10.26
N LYS A 467 26.28 -5.66 -10.27
CA LYS A 467 25.39 -6.27 -11.26
C LYS A 467 24.92 -5.32 -12.37
N ASN A 468 25.47 -4.10 -12.43
CA ASN A 468 25.07 -3.06 -13.38
C ASN A 468 23.53 -2.84 -13.44
N LEU A 469 22.90 -2.76 -12.26
CA LEU A 469 21.47 -2.55 -12.11
C LEU A 469 21.16 -1.05 -11.99
N PRO A 470 19.92 -0.62 -12.27
CA PRO A 470 19.47 0.75 -11.96
C PRO A 470 19.70 1.09 -10.48
N ILE A 471 20.16 2.30 -10.18
CA ILE A 471 20.40 2.81 -8.82
C ILE A 471 19.38 3.92 -8.55
N LEU A 472 18.55 3.73 -7.53
CA LEU A 472 17.54 4.68 -7.12
C LEU A 472 18.15 5.76 -6.22
N ASP A 473 18.87 6.72 -6.84
CA ASP A 473 19.49 7.82 -6.09
C ASP A 473 18.51 8.91 -5.66
N VAL A 474 17.44 9.10 -6.44
CA VAL A 474 16.38 10.10 -6.26
C VAL A 474 15.05 9.36 -6.36
N PHE A 475 14.13 9.66 -5.45
CA PHE A 475 12.79 9.09 -5.41
C PHE A 475 11.79 9.95 -6.20
N ILE A 476 10.71 9.31 -6.66
CA ILE A 476 9.69 9.97 -7.48
C ILE A 476 9.01 11.10 -6.68
N ASP A 477 8.86 10.91 -5.38
CA ASP A 477 8.19 11.82 -4.44
C ASP A 477 9.16 12.77 -3.72
N ASP A 478 10.46 12.82 -4.07
CA ASP A 478 11.43 13.74 -3.44
C ASP A 478 11.08 15.23 -3.66
N ASP A 479 10.39 15.54 -4.77
CA ASP A 479 10.05 16.90 -5.18
C ASP A 479 8.56 17.24 -4.95
N ASP A 480 7.80 16.40 -4.22
CA ASP A 480 6.36 16.58 -3.94
C ASP A 480 6.08 17.89 -3.15
N CYS A 481 6.98 18.30 -2.26
CA CYS A 481 6.91 19.56 -1.55
C CYS A 481 8.29 20.14 -1.22
N ALA A 482 8.34 21.42 -0.85
CA ALA A 482 9.59 22.11 -0.50
C ALA A 482 10.34 21.39 0.62
N GLU A 483 9.61 20.84 1.58
CA GLU A 483 10.18 20.14 2.72
C GLU A 483 10.77 18.77 2.36
N MET A 484 10.17 18.02 1.43
CA MET A 484 10.76 16.77 0.94
C MET A 484 12.03 17.05 0.12
N LYS A 485 12.00 18.13 -0.67
CA LYS A 485 13.15 18.58 -1.45
C LYS A 485 14.35 18.95 -0.57
N GLU A 486 14.11 19.57 0.59
CA GLU A 486 15.15 19.87 1.58
C GLU A 486 15.76 18.61 2.23
N GLN A 487 15.01 17.50 2.27
CA GLN A 487 15.50 16.24 2.82
C GLN A 487 16.32 15.41 1.83
N ARG A 488 16.16 15.60 0.53
CA ARG A 488 16.82 14.79 -0.52
C ARG A 488 18.33 14.64 -0.32
N ASP A 489 18.99 15.71 0.11
CA ASP A 489 20.46 15.76 0.25
C ASP A 489 20.94 15.41 1.67
N LYS A 490 20.03 14.95 2.55
CA LYS A 490 20.34 14.45 3.90
C LYS A 490 20.96 13.04 3.83
N PRO A 491 21.67 12.59 4.89
CA PRO A 491 22.22 11.23 4.91
C PRO A 491 21.13 10.17 4.72
N LYS A 492 21.37 9.21 3.83
CA LYS A 492 20.40 8.18 3.44
C LYS A 492 20.29 7.09 4.50
N LEU A 493 19.13 6.99 5.14
CA LEU A 493 18.80 5.95 6.11
C LEU A 493 17.85 4.93 5.47
N VAL A 494 18.36 3.74 5.14
CA VAL A 494 17.58 2.64 4.60
C VAL A 494 17.22 1.66 5.71
N ILE A 495 15.94 1.31 5.82
CA ILE A 495 15.40 0.37 6.82
C ILE A 495 14.75 -0.80 6.08
N LEU A 496 15.21 -2.03 6.36
CA LEU A 496 14.66 -3.25 5.77
C LEU A 496 13.65 -3.88 6.72
N GLY A 497 12.40 -3.98 6.30
CA GLY A 497 11.28 -4.50 7.08
C GLY A 497 10.40 -3.42 7.72
N GLY A 498 9.10 -3.67 7.82
CA GLY A 498 8.09 -2.79 8.43
C GLY A 498 7.62 -3.23 9.82
N GLY A 499 8.40 -4.05 10.54
CA GLY A 499 8.00 -4.68 11.80
C GLY A 499 8.18 -3.80 13.06
N TRP A 500 8.14 -4.45 14.22
CA TRP A 500 8.23 -3.82 15.55
C TRP A 500 9.46 -2.91 15.74
N GLY A 501 10.64 -3.38 15.34
CA GLY A 501 11.88 -2.60 15.44
C GLY A 501 11.86 -1.36 14.55
N SER A 502 11.47 -1.53 13.28
CA SER A 502 11.38 -0.44 12.31
C SER A 502 10.39 0.63 12.73
N VAL A 503 9.18 0.25 13.16
CA VAL A 503 8.16 1.22 13.58
C VAL A 503 8.58 1.97 14.85
N ALA A 504 9.23 1.30 15.80
CA ALA A 504 9.76 1.95 16.98
C ALA A 504 10.86 2.97 16.62
N LEU A 505 11.74 2.62 15.68
CA LEU A 505 12.75 3.53 15.12
C LEU A 505 12.10 4.74 14.45
N LEU A 506 11.19 4.53 13.50
CA LEU A 506 10.51 5.57 12.73
C LEU A 506 9.75 6.56 13.63
N LYS A 507 9.12 6.08 14.70
CA LYS A 507 8.42 6.92 15.68
C LYS A 507 9.33 7.76 16.56
N GLY A 508 10.59 7.35 16.74
CA GLY A 508 11.56 8.05 17.57
C GLY A 508 12.47 9.02 16.82
N LEU A 509 12.60 8.89 15.49
CA LEU A 509 13.47 9.76 14.69
C LEU A 509 13.01 11.23 14.71
N ASN A 510 13.92 12.20 14.63
CA ASN A 510 13.49 13.57 14.33
C ASN A 510 13.20 13.68 12.83
N PRO A 511 12.18 14.46 12.42
CA PRO A 511 12.04 14.88 11.03
C PRO A 511 13.32 15.60 10.56
N ASP A 512 13.64 15.52 9.27
CA ASP A 512 14.70 16.29 8.59
C ASP A 512 16.18 15.95 8.98
N ASP A 513 16.40 15.00 9.89
CA ASP A 513 17.75 14.52 10.26
C ASP A 513 18.33 13.57 9.17
N TYR A 514 17.47 12.81 8.48
CA TYR A 514 17.85 11.78 7.51
C TYR A 514 16.88 11.75 6.32
N HIS A 515 17.37 11.28 5.16
CA HIS A 515 16.54 10.87 4.03
C HIS A 515 16.14 9.41 4.22
N VAL A 516 14.91 9.16 4.67
CA VAL A 516 14.49 7.84 5.19
C VAL A 516 13.79 7.02 4.12
N THR A 517 14.25 5.78 3.89
CA THR A 517 13.60 4.81 3.01
C THR A 517 13.30 3.51 3.75
N VAL A 518 12.06 3.03 3.68
CA VAL A 518 11.66 1.71 4.19
C VAL A 518 11.37 0.76 3.04
N ILE A 519 11.99 -0.42 3.08
CA ILE A 519 11.82 -1.48 2.07
C ILE A 519 11.20 -2.69 2.74
N SER A 520 10.00 -3.10 2.33
CA SER A 520 9.34 -4.29 2.88
C SER A 520 8.35 -4.89 1.89
N PRO A 521 8.19 -6.23 1.84
CA PRO A 521 7.16 -6.85 1.00
C PRO A 521 5.74 -6.53 1.48
N ALA A 522 5.57 -6.23 2.77
CA ALA A 522 4.30 -5.82 3.38
C ALA A 522 4.24 -4.29 3.52
N ASN A 523 3.11 -3.69 3.11
CA ASN A 523 2.87 -2.24 3.21
C ASN A 523 2.22 -1.82 4.53
N TYR A 524 2.18 -2.72 5.51
CA TYR A 524 1.61 -2.48 6.83
C TYR A 524 2.55 -2.97 7.93
N PHE A 525 2.46 -2.35 9.09
CA PHE A 525 2.90 -2.90 10.35
C PHE A 525 1.82 -3.84 10.90
N LEU A 526 2.24 -4.96 11.51
CA LEU A 526 1.36 -5.93 12.14
C LEU A 526 1.58 -6.00 13.66
N PHE A 527 0.51 -5.81 14.42
CA PHE A 527 0.48 -5.98 15.88
C PHE A 527 0.37 -7.46 16.25
N THR A 528 1.50 -8.16 16.12
CA THR A 528 1.60 -9.63 16.25
C THR A 528 1.05 -10.25 17.54
N PRO A 529 1.09 -9.60 18.74
CA PRO A 529 0.59 -10.24 19.97
C PRO A 529 -0.91 -10.55 19.95
N MET A 530 -1.70 -9.84 19.15
CA MET A 530 -3.15 -10.06 19.05
C MET A 530 -3.54 -10.93 17.85
N LEU A 531 -2.56 -11.44 17.10
CA LEU A 531 -2.80 -12.25 15.92
C LEU A 531 -3.60 -13.54 16.22
N PRO A 532 -3.37 -14.26 17.34
CA PRO A 532 -4.21 -15.40 17.73
C PRO A 532 -5.70 -15.06 17.80
N SER A 533 -6.07 -13.94 18.43
CA SER A 533 -7.45 -13.47 18.51
C SER A 533 -8.08 -13.18 17.15
N ALA A 534 -7.30 -12.74 16.16
CA ALA A 534 -7.81 -12.50 14.82
C ALA A 534 -8.06 -13.79 14.02
N THR A 535 -7.47 -14.91 14.38
CA THR A 535 -7.71 -16.19 13.67
C THR A 535 -9.13 -16.71 13.86
N VAL A 536 -9.79 -16.36 14.96
CA VAL A 536 -11.11 -16.89 15.36
C VAL A 536 -12.24 -15.87 15.31
N GLY A 537 -11.98 -14.61 14.93
CA GLY A 537 -13.03 -13.58 14.90
C GLY A 537 -13.18 -12.77 16.19
N THR A 538 -12.34 -13.00 17.20
CA THR A 538 -12.30 -12.14 18.41
C THR A 538 -11.88 -10.71 18.08
N LEU A 539 -10.97 -10.56 17.12
CA LEU A 539 -10.54 -9.29 16.55
C LEU A 539 -10.58 -9.36 15.03
N GLN A 540 -10.75 -8.22 14.37
CA GLN A 540 -10.65 -8.11 12.92
C GLN A 540 -9.20 -7.86 12.49
N LEU A 541 -8.81 -8.41 11.34
CA LEU A 541 -7.46 -8.25 10.79
C LEU A 541 -7.07 -6.77 10.61
N LYS A 542 -8.04 -5.93 10.23
CA LYS A 542 -7.87 -4.48 10.01
C LYS A 542 -7.48 -3.71 11.29
N SER A 543 -7.82 -4.25 12.46
CA SER A 543 -7.58 -3.66 13.77
C SER A 543 -6.15 -3.91 14.25
N LEU A 544 -5.48 -4.91 13.66
CA LEU A 544 -4.10 -5.29 13.97
C LEU A 544 -3.07 -4.62 13.07
N VAL A 545 -3.51 -3.85 12.07
CA VAL A 545 -2.61 -3.22 11.09
C VAL A 545 -2.62 -1.71 11.09
N GLU A 546 -1.43 -1.17 10.82
CA GLU A 546 -1.23 0.24 10.52
C GLU A 546 -0.41 0.38 9.23
N PRO A 547 -0.89 1.10 8.20
CA PRO A 547 -0.13 1.29 6.95
C PRO A 547 1.23 1.96 7.19
N ILE A 548 2.30 1.43 6.61
CA ILE A 548 3.67 1.96 6.78
C ILE A 548 3.77 3.41 6.29
N ARG A 549 3.10 3.74 5.17
CA ARG A 549 3.04 5.11 4.63
C ARG A 549 2.49 6.13 5.65
N ARG A 550 1.50 5.74 6.47
CA ARG A 550 0.95 6.61 7.51
C ARG A 550 1.93 6.83 8.66
N ILE A 551 2.72 5.82 9.00
CA ILE A 551 3.77 5.92 10.02
C ILE A 551 4.91 6.83 9.52
N LEU A 552 5.27 6.71 8.24
CA LEU A 552 6.35 7.48 7.61
C LEU A 552 6.04 8.96 7.42
N HIS A 553 4.77 9.34 7.30
CA HIS A 553 4.36 10.73 7.06
C HIS A 553 5.02 11.74 8.03
N ARG A 554 5.22 11.37 9.31
CA ARG A 554 5.87 12.24 10.30
C ARG A 554 7.32 12.58 9.95
N VAL A 555 8.06 11.63 9.38
CA VAL A 555 9.47 11.78 9.01
C VAL A 555 9.66 12.08 7.53
N ARG A 556 8.58 12.23 6.77
CA ARG A 556 8.57 12.45 5.30
C ARG A 556 9.36 11.41 4.52
N GLY A 557 9.38 10.16 5.00
CA GLY A 557 10.16 9.09 4.40
C GLY A 557 9.43 8.32 3.29
N HIS A 558 10.21 7.60 2.49
CA HIS A 558 9.76 6.84 1.33
C HIS A 558 9.46 5.38 1.70
N PHE A 559 8.49 4.78 1.00
CA PHE A 559 8.16 3.36 1.15
C PHE A 559 8.22 2.63 -0.19
N LEU A 560 9.05 1.58 -0.23
CA LEU A 560 9.16 0.65 -1.35
C LEU A 560 8.58 -0.71 -0.96
N ARG A 561 7.49 -1.09 -1.63
CA ARG A 561 6.94 -2.45 -1.52
C ARG A 561 7.79 -3.39 -2.38
N ALA A 562 8.79 -4.03 -1.76
CA ALA A 562 9.75 -4.88 -2.44
C ALA A 562 10.50 -5.81 -1.45
N ASN A 563 11.19 -6.82 -1.98
CA ASN A 563 12.08 -7.67 -1.20
C ASN A 563 13.51 -7.15 -1.25
N ALA A 564 14.21 -7.18 -0.11
CA ALA A 564 15.65 -6.97 -0.07
C ALA A 564 16.37 -8.30 -0.30
N GLU A 565 17.23 -8.35 -1.33
CA GLU A 565 17.87 -9.57 -1.80
C GLU A 565 19.32 -9.71 -1.34
N ASP A 566 20.09 -8.62 -1.38
CA ASP A 566 21.50 -8.62 -0.98
C ASP A 566 21.92 -7.21 -0.55
N VAL A 567 23.06 -7.11 0.11
CA VAL A 567 23.69 -5.85 0.50
C VAL A 567 25.13 -5.84 0.00
N ASP A 568 25.47 -4.87 -0.82
CA ASP A 568 26.84 -4.58 -1.21
C ASP A 568 27.45 -3.55 -0.25
N PHE A 569 28.31 -4.04 0.65
CA PHE A 569 28.91 -3.20 1.69
C PHE A 569 29.97 -2.23 1.15
N SER A 570 30.63 -2.56 0.03
CA SER A 570 31.70 -1.75 -0.55
C SER A 570 31.18 -0.50 -1.25
N HIS A 571 30.09 -0.64 -2.02
CA HIS A 571 29.44 0.45 -2.74
C HIS A 571 28.28 1.07 -1.96
N ARG A 572 27.94 0.52 -0.79
CA ARG A 572 26.81 0.90 0.06
C ARG A 572 25.47 0.86 -0.67
N LEU A 573 25.17 -0.28 -1.29
CA LEU A 573 23.94 -0.50 -2.06
C LEU A 573 23.15 -1.69 -1.50
N VAL A 574 21.82 -1.54 -1.37
CA VAL A 574 20.91 -2.66 -1.12
C VAL A 574 20.32 -3.12 -2.45
N GLU A 575 20.47 -4.39 -2.80
CA GLU A 575 19.76 -5.00 -3.93
C GLU A 575 18.31 -5.28 -3.57
N VAL A 576 17.39 -4.80 -4.40
CA VAL A 576 15.96 -4.88 -4.19
C VAL A 576 15.31 -5.56 -5.38
N SER A 577 14.35 -6.45 -5.14
CA SER A 577 13.56 -7.13 -6.16
C SER A 577 12.06 -6.89 -5.95
N GLN A 578 11.32 -6.77 -7.07
CA GLN A 578 9.86 -6.75 -7.06
C GLN A 578 9.33 -7.56 -8.23
N LYS A 579 8.38 -8.46 -7.95
CA LYS A 579 7.65 -9.23 -8.96
C LYS A 579 6.31 -8.56 -9.28
N TYR A 580 6.04 -8.37 -10.56
CA TYR A 580 4.76 -7.87 -11.06
C TYR A 580 3.75 -9.02 -11.25
N PRO A 581 2.44 -8.73 -11.37
CA PRO A 581 1.40 -9.76 -11.56
C PRO A 581 1.58 -10.62 -12.82
N ASP A 582 2.27 -10.10 -13.84
CA ASP A 582 2.64 -10.82 -15.07
C ASP A 582 3.83 -11.79 -14.89
N GLY A 583 4.37 -11.90 -13.68
CA GLY A 583 5.53 -12.73 -13.35
C GLY A 583 6.88 -12.06 -13.65
N LYS A 584 6.91 -10.87 -14.24
CA LYS A 584 8.15 -10.15 -14.52
C LYS A 584 8.79 -9.68 -13.22
N GLU A 585 10.06 -10.01 -13.02
CA GLU A 585 10.86 -9.55 -11.88
C GLU A 585 11.72 -8.36 -12.30
N VAL A 586 11.68 -7.28 -11.52
CA VAL A 586 12.55 -6.12 -11.69
C VAL A 586 13.50 -6.03 -10.50
N ARG A 587 14.77 -5.73 -10.78
CA ARG A 587 15.82 -5.55 -9.78
C ARG A 587 16.50 -4.20 -9.93
N PHE A 588 16.79 -3.57 -8.79
CA PHE A 588 17.46 -2.28 -8.71
C PHE A 588 18.20 -2.14 -7.38
N TYR A 589 19.10 -1.18 -7.29
CA TYR A 589 19.85 -0.85 -6.08
C TYR A 589 19.27 0.37 -5.39
N VAL A 590 19.26 0.36 -4.06
CA VAL A 590 18.97 1.53 -3.21
C VAL A 590 20.24 1.90 -2.42
N PRO A 591 20.81 3.09 -2.61
CA PRO A 591 22.00 3.53 -1.88
C PRO A 591 21.69 3.87 -0.43
N TYR A 592 22.66 3.65 0.46
CA TYR A 592 22.54 3.98 1.88
C TYR A 592 23.80 4.63 2.45
N ASP A 593 23.63 5.51 3.43
CA ASP A 593 24.70 5.91 4.36
C ASP A 593 24.59 5.15 5.68
N LYS A 594 23.35 4.85 6.08
CA LYS A 594 23.02 3.98 7.22
C LYS A 594 21.99 2.95 6.80
N LEU A 595 22.25 1.70 7.13
CA LEU A 595 21.36 0.57 6.87
C LEU A 595 20.90 -0.06 8.17
N VAL A 596 19.59 -0.26 8.33
CA VAL A 596 19.01 -0.99 9.47
C VAL A 596 18.29 -2.24 8.96
N ILE A 597 18.80 -3.42 9.29
CA ILE A 597 18.22 -4.71 8.96
C ILE A 597 17.23 -5.10 10.07
N ALA A 598 15.93 -5.11 9.77
CA ALA A 598 14.85 -5.41 10.71
C ALA A 598 13.80 -6.36 10.08
N VAL A 599 14.30 -7.36 9.34
CA VAL A 599 13.48 -8.28 8.51
C VAL A 599 12.82 -9.41 9.30
N GLY A 600 13.05 -9.48 10.62
CA GLY A 600 12.47 -10.51 11.48
C GLY A 600 13.05 -11.90 11.25
N SER A 601 12.21 -12.92 11.40
CA SER A 601 12.60 -14.34 11.31
C SER A 601 11.58 -15.14 10.48
N THR A 602 12.00 -16.29 9.96
CA THR A 602 11.13 -17.29 9.32
C THR A 602 10.84 -18.46 10.27
N THR A 603 9.91 -19.33 9.90
CA THR A 603 9.60 -20.55 10.66
C THR A 603 10.69 -21.60 10.49
N ASN A 604 11.06 -22.28 11.58
CA ASN A 604 12.01 -23.39 11.54
C ASN A 604 11.28 -24.75 11.52
N PRO A 605 11.48 -25.59 10.49
CA PRO A 605 10.87 -26.91 10.43
C PRO A 605 11.47 -27.92 11.43
N HIS A 606 12.62 -27.65 12.04
CA HIS A 606 13.33 -28.58 12.93
C HIS A 606 13.59 -29.98 12.33
N GLY A 607 13.63 -30.08 11.00
CA GLY A 607 13.80 -31.34 10.27
C GLY A 607 12.55 -32.23 10.22
N VAL A 608 11.39 -31.74 10.70
CA VAL A 608 10.10 -32.44 10.59
C VAL A 608 9.63 -32.41 9.14
N LYS A 609 9.09 -33.54 8.67
CA LYS A 609 8.54 -33.68 7.31
C LYS A 609 7.06 -33.29 7.29
N GLY A 610 6.62 -32.74 6.15
CA GLY A 610 5.21 -32.47 5.87
C GLY A 610 4.67 -31.18 6.49
N LEU A 611 5.53 -30.19 6.79
CA LEU A 611 5.10 -28.87 7.26
C LEU A 611 4.19 -28.12 6.26
N ASP A 612 4.19 -28.51 4.99
CA ASP A 612 3.26 -27.97 3.99
C ASP A 612 1.78 -28.29 4.31
N ASN A 613 1.54 -29.29 5.17
CA ASN A 613 0.22 -29.63 5.70
C ASN A 613 -0.17 -28.79 6.93
N CYS A 614 0.73 -27.94 7.43
CA CYS A 614 0.49 -27.09 8.60
C CYS A 614 0.12 -25.66 8.19
N PHE A 615 -0.57 -24.98 9.09
CA PHE A 615 -0.72 -23.53 9.09
C PHE A 615 0.36 -22.91 9.96
N PHE A 616 0.84 -21.73 9.59
CA PHE A 616 1.70 -20.90 10.44
C PHE A 616 0.88 -19.75 11.02
N LEU A 617 1.44 -19.00 11.97
CA LEU A 617 0.77 -17.80 12.50
C LEU A 617 1.80 -16.68 12.68
N LYS A 618 2.21 -16.08 11.56
CA LYS A 618 3.22 -15.02 11.50
C LYS A 618 2.70 -13.73 10.85
N ASP A 619 1.77 -13.84 9.92
CA ASP A 619 1.19 -12.70 9.18
C ASP A 619 -0.36 -12.76 9.10
N ILE A 620 -0.97 -11.72 8.54
CA ILE A 620 -2.42 -11.58 8.34
C ILE A 620 -2.97 -12.62 7.39
N ASN A 621 -2.23 -12.93 6.32
CA ASN A 621 -2.63 -13.96 5.38
C ASN A 621 -2.73 -15.31 6.07
N ASP A 622 -1.81 -15.61 6.98
CA ASP A 622 -1.86 -16.82 7.79
C ASP A 622 -3.12 -16.85 8.65
N ALA A 623 -3.40 -15.76 9.38
CA ALA A 623 -4.59 -15.66 10.22
C ALA A 623 -5.90 -15.81 9.42
N ARG A 624 -5.95 -15.24 8.21
CA ARG A 624 -7.07 -15.42 7.27
C ARG A 624 -7.20 -16.87 6.81
N MET A 625 -6.10 -17.50 6.41
CA MET A 625 -6.08 -18.91 5.98
C MET A 625 -6.52 -19.86 7.09
N ILE A 626 -6.07 -19.59 8.33
CA ILE A 626 -6.49 -20.34 9.52
C ILE A 626 -7.98 -20.20 9.75
N ARG A 627 -8.53 -18.97 9.77
CA ARG A 627 -9.96 -18.73 9.94
C ARG A 627 -10.77 -19.51 8.91
N ASN A 628 -10.39 -19.36 7.63
CA ASN A 628 -11.06 -20.04 6.52
C ASN A 628 -11.01 -21.56 6.66
N ARG A 629 -9.89 -22.14 7.11
CA ARG A 629 -9.78 -23.58 7.32
C ARG A 629 -10.65 -24.04 8.49
N ILE A 630 -10.66 -23.32 9.62
CA ILE A 630 -11.50 -23.65 10.78
C ILE A 630 -12.97 -23.67 10.34
N VAL A 631 -13.46 -22.58 9.75
CA VAL A 631 -14.86 -22.47 9.30
C VAL A 631 -15.18 -23.54 8.26
N ARG A 632 -14.30 -23.77 7.28
CA ARG A 632 -14.48 -24.84 6.28
C ARG A 632 -14.63 -26.22 6.93
N ASN A 633 -13.82 -26.54 7.94
CA ASN A 633 -13.94 -27.82 8.63
C ASN A 633 -15.27 -27.93 9.38
N LEU A 634 -15.74 -26.84 10.00
CA LEU A 634 -17.07 -26.81 10.64
C LEU A 634 -18.19 -27.04 9.62
N GLU A 635 -18.14 -26.36 8.47
CA GLU A 635 -19.14 -26.50 7.40
C GLU A 635 -19.16 -27.91 6.79
N LEU A 636 -17.98 -28.49 6.51
CA LEU A 636 -17.87 -29.87 6.01
C LEU A 636 -18.38 -30.88 7.05
N ALA A 637 -18.14 -30.64 8.34
CA ALA A 637 -18.66 -31.47 9.42
C ALA A 637 -20.20 -31.42 9.53
N CYS A 638 -20.86 -30.39 8.99
CA CYS A 638 -22.32 -30.29 8.96
C CYS A 638 -22.99 -31.11 7.84
N LEU A 639 -22.26 -31.49 6.80
CA LEU A 639 -22.84 -32.17 5.66
C LEU A 639 -23.43 -33.53 6.06
N ALA A 640 -24.59 -33.85 5.50
CA ALA A 640 -25.26 -35.14 5.72
C ALA A 640 -24.45 -36.34 5.21
N THR A 641 -23.55 -36.10 4.25
CA THR A 641 -22.65 -37.11 3.67
C THR A 641 -21.39 -37.37 4.50
N THR A 642 -21.13 -36.56 5.53
CA THR A 642 -19.91 -36.69 6.34
C THR A 642 -20.10 -37.74 7.43
N THR A 643 -19.31 -38.83 7.35
CA THR A 643 -19.30 -39.93 8.33
C THR A 643 -18.81 -39.46 9.69
N ASP A 644 -19.12 -40.21 10.75
CA ASP A 644 -18.71 -39.83 12.12
C ASP A 644 -17.20 -39.80 12.31
N ASP A 645 -16.47 -40.73 11.70
CA ASP A 645 -14.99 -40.75 11.77
C ASP A 645 -14.38 -39.57 11.05
N GLU A 646 -14.90 -39.21 9.87
CA GLU A 646 -14.45 -38.04 9.13
C GLU A 646 -14.80 -36.75 9.86
N ARG A 647 -15.98 -36.69 10.49
CA ARG A 647 -16.40 -35.56 11.32
C ARG A 647 -15.47 -35.36 12.51
N LYS A 648 -15.09 -36.43 13.22
CA LYS A 648 -14.09 -36.38 14.31
C LYS A 648 -12.74 -35.90 13.82
N ARG A 649 -12.29 -36.39 12.65
CA ARG A 649 -11.03 -35.97 12.05
C ARG A 649 -11.05 -34.48 11.71
N LEU A 650 -12.06 -34.00 10.97
CA LEU A 650 -12.22 -32.59 10.59
C LEU A 650 -12.21 -31.64 11.80
N LEU A 651 -12.82 -32.09 12.91
CA LEU A 651 -12.95 -31.34 14.16
C LEU A 651 -11.83 -31.63 15.19
N SER A 652 -10.76 -32.30 14.76
CA SER A 652 -9.53 -32.45 15.55
C SER A 652 -8.53 -31.36 15.16
N PHE A 653 -8.28 -30.47 16.11
CA PHE A 653 -7.38 -29.32 15.98
C PHE A 653 -6.10 -29.58 16.78
N VAL A 654 -4.95 -29.54 16.11
CA VAL A 654 -3.65 -29.76 16.73
C VAL A 654 -2.80 -28.50 16.66
N VAL A 655 -2.17 -28.14 17.79
CA VAL A 655 -1.29 -26.99 17.92
C VAL A 655 0.10 -27.47 18.33
N CYS A 656 1.10 -27.27 17.47
CA CYS A 656 2.47 -27.65 17.71
C CYS A 656 3.27 -26.47 18.28
N GLY A 657 3.61 -26.56 19.56
CA GLY A 657 4.40 -25.57 20.30
C GLY A 657 3.62 -24.92 21.43
N GLY A 658 4.04 -25.17 22.66
CA GLY A 658 3.46 -24.59 23.88
C GLY A 658 3.99 -23.21 24.28
N GLY A 659 4.48 -22.41 23.33
CA GLY A 659 4.84 -21.01 23.61
C GLY A 659 3.60 -20.10 23.66
N PRO A 660 3.75 -18.80 23.97
CA PRO A 660 2.62 -17.86 24.06
C PRO A 660 1.69 -17.91 22.85
N THR A 661 2.23 -17.87 21.62
CA THR A 661 1.43 -17.92 20.39
C THR A 661 0.53 -19.16 20.30
N GLY A 662 1.08 -20.34 20.61
CA GLY A 662 0.32 -21.59 20.50
C GLY A 662 -0.72 -21.73 21.62
N VAL A 663 -0.36 -21.31 22.84
CA VAL A 663 -1.27 -21.31 24.00
C VAL A 663 -2.42 -20.33 23.78
N GLU A 664 -2.13 -19.09 23.37
CA GLU A 664 -3.17 -18.08 23.12
C GLU A 664 -4.09 -18.50 21.96
N PHE A 665 -3.55 -19.11 20.90
CA PHE A 665 -4.37 -19.64 19.81
C PHE A 665 -5.26 -20.80 20.26
N ALA A 666 -4.71 -21.77 21.01
CA ALA A 666 -5.50 -22.89 21.51
C ALA A 666 -6.65 -22.43 22.42
N ALA A 667 -6.37 -21.44 23.27
CA ALA A 667 -7.37 -20.80 24.12
C ALA A 667 -8.46 -20.07 23.32
N GLU A 668 -8.07 -19.21 22.37
CA GLU A 668 -9.00 -18.47 21.51
C GLU A 668 -9.87 -19.39 20.65
N LEU A 669 -9.28 -20.47 20.13
CA LEU A 669 -9.99 -21.52 19.40
C LEU A 669 -10.98 -22.26 20.28
N PHE A 670 -10.55 -22.66 21.49
CA PHE A 670 -11.45 -23.31 22.44
C PHE A 670 -12.64 -22.41 22.79
N ASP A 671 -12.39 -21.13 23.08
CA ASP A 671 -13.47 -20.19 23.41
C ASP A 671 -14.45 -20.03 22.22
N LEU A 672 -13.97 -19.96 20.97
CA LEU A 672 -14.86 -19.96 19.78
C LEU A 672 -15.72 -21.22 19.74
N LEU A 673 -15.11 -22.39 19.94
CA LEU A 673 -15.77 -23.69 19.85
C LEU A 673 -16.75 -23.93 21.01
N ASN A 674 -16.57 -23.24 22.14
CA ASN A 674 -17.42 -23.39 23.31
C ASN A 674 -18.52 -22.31 23.39
N GLU A 675 -18.21 -21.07 23.05
CA GLU A 675 -19.12 -19.93 23.16
C GLU A 675 -20.01 -19.77 21.92
N ASP A 676 -19.45 -19.89 20.72
CA ASP A 676 -20.14 -19.52 19.47
C ASP A 676 -20.63 -20.74 18.66
N LEU A 677 -19.89 -21.85 18.66
CA LEU A 677 -20.21 -23.02 17.83
C LEU A 677 -21.65 -23.52 18.04
N SER A 678 -22.06 -23.71 19.29
CA SER A 678 -23.38 -24.30 19.62
C SER A 678 -24.56 -23.35 19.37
N LEU A 679 -24.28 -22.06 19.13
CA LEU A 679 -25.29 -21.06 18.78
C LEU A 679 -25.65 -21.12 17.29
N HIS A 680 -24.68 -21.46 16.43
CA HIS A 680 -24.83 -21.35 14.98
C HIS A 680 -24.75 -22.70 14.24
N TYR A 681 -24.12 -23.72 14.83
CA TYR A 681 -23.91 -25.04 14.22
C TYR A 681 -24.69 -26.14 14.98
N PRO A 682 -24.92 -27.32 14.35
CA PRO A 682 -25.58 -28.44 15.01
C PRO A 682 -24.86 -28.84 16.30
N ARG A 683 -25.61 -28.94 17.41
CA ARG A 683 -25.06 -29.23 18.74
C ARG A 683 -24.26 -30.53 18.84
N LEU A 684 -24.53 -31.51 17.95
CA LEU A 684 -23.76 -32.76 17.86
C LEU A 684 -22.26 -32.50 17.65
N LEU A 685 -21.89 -31.45 16.89
CA LEU A 685 -20.49 -31.18 16.57
C LEU A 685 -19.64 -30.93 17.82
N ARG A 686 -20.22 -30.34 18.88
CA ARG A 686 -19.49 -30.07 20.12
C ARG A 686 -18.90 -31.32 20.78
N ASN A 687 -19.55 -32.48 20.60
CA ASN A 687 -19.09 -33.76 21.14
C ASN A 687 -17.96 -34.40 20.31
N GLN A 688 -17.74 -33.91 19.09
CA GLN A 688 -16.73 -34.44 18.16
C GLN A 688 -15.46 -33.56 18.11
N VAL A 689 -15.51 -32.36 18.70
CA VAL A 689 -14.39 -31.43 18.77
C VAL A 689 -13.30 -31.93 19.72
N SER A 690 -12.04 -31.83 19.29
CA SER A 690 -10.88 -32.01 20.15
C SER A 690 -9.79 -30.98 19.84
N VAL A 691 -9.14 -30.47 20.89
CA VAL A 691 -8.03 -29.50 20.77
C VAL A 691 -6.83 -30.06 21.52
N HIS A 692 -5.70 -30.20 20.83
CA HIS A 692 -4.47 -30.76 21.38
C HIS A 692 -3.31 -29.76 21.24
N VAL A 693 -2.52 -29.58 22.30
CA VAL A 693 -1.29 -28.80 22.28
C VAL A 693 -0.10 -29.73 22.48
N ILE A 694 0.75 -29.89 21.45
CA ILE A 694 1.96 -30.72 21.51
C ILE A 694 3.15 -29.85 21.89
N GLN A 695 3.78 -30.16 23.03
CA GLN A 695 4.89 -29.40 23.58
C GLN A 695 6.10 -30.31 23.88
N SER A 696 7.26 -29.93 23.35
CA SER A 696 8.48 -30.76 23.43
C SER A 696 9.11 -30.85 24.82
N ARG A 697 8.81 -29.88 25.70
CA ARG A 697 9.35 -29.78 27.07
C ARG A 697 8.28 -30.20 28.09
N GLY A 698 8.69 -30.24 29.37
CA GLY A 698 7.82 -30.65 30.48
C GLY A 698 6.62 -29.72 30.73
N HIS A 699 6.69 -28.46 30.27
CA HIS A 699 5.64 -27.48 30.47
C HIS A 699 5.37 -26.60 29.23
N ILE A 700 4.15 -26.08 29.13
CA ILE A 700 3.81 -24.94 28.27
C ILE A 700 4.26 -23.62 28.94
N LEU A 701 4.35 -22.53 28.16
CA LEU A 701 4.83 -21.23 28.63
C LEU A 701 6.18 -21.31 29.37
N ASN A 702 7.11 -22.10 28.86
CA ASN A 702 8.39 -22.43 29.51
C ASN A 702 9.35 -21.23 29.71
N THR A 703 8.96 -20.03 29.27
CA THR A 703 9.66 -18.76 29.52
C THR A 703 9.09 -18.01 30.72
N TYR A 704 8.03 -18.52 31.34
CA TYR A 704 7.34 -17.95 32.51
C TYR A 704 7.73 -18.76 33.74
N ASP A 705 7.46 -18.20 34.92
CA ASP A 705 7.55 -18.94 36.18
C ASP A 705 6.74 -20.26 36.14
N GLU A 706 7.32 -21.34 36.66
CA GLU A 706 6.73 -22.69 36.61
C GLU A 706 5.32 -22.75 37.22
N ALA A 707 5.05 -21.94 38.25
CA ALA A 707 3.72 -21.82 38.86
C ALA A 707 2.67 -21.30 37.86
N LEU A 708 3.04 -20.38 36.97
CA LEU A 708 2.16 -19.87 35.91
C LEU A 708 1.91 -20.92 34.84
N SER A 709 2.95 -21.68 34.46
CA SER A 709 2.82 -22.80 33.53
C SER A 709 1.84 -23.85 34.05
N LYS A 710 1.99 -24.27 35.32
CA LYS A 710 1.07 -25.23 35.96
C LYS A 710 -0.36 -24.71 36.03
N TYR A 711 -0.54 -23.44 36.38
CA TYR A 711 -1.86 -22.81 36.39
C TYR A 711 -2.52 -22.83 35.00
N ALA A 712 -1.75 -22.55 33.94
CA ALA A 712 -2.25 -22.63 32.57
C ALA A 712 -2.60 -24.06 32.15
N GLU A 713 -1.80 -25.06 32.54
CA GLU A 713 -2.05 -26.49 32.28
C GLU A 713 -3.31 -26.98 33.00
N GLU A 714 -3.48 -26.67 34.28
CA GLU A 714 -4.69 -26.99 35.04
C GLU A 714 -5.95 -26.33 34.45
N ARG A 715 -5.80 -25.12 33.90
CA ARG A 715 -6.90 -24.44 33.21
C ARG A 715 -7.26 -25.14 31.92
N PHE A 716 -6.27 -25.49 31.09
CA PHE A 716 -6.50 -26.19 29.83
C PHE A 716 -7.13 -27.56 30.05
N ASP A 717 -6.75 -28.28 31.10
CA ASP A 717 -7.38 -29.54 31.49
C ASP A 717 -8.89 -29.36 31.80
N ARG A 718 -9.25 -28.32 32.58
CA ARG A 718 -10.67 -27.97 32.84
C ARG A 718 -11.42 -27.59 31.57
N ASP A 719 -10.73 -26.90 30.65
CA ASP A 719 -11.26 -26.47 29.37
C ASP A 719 -11.16 -27.57 28.29
N GLN A 720 -10.87 -28.83 28.66
CA GLN A 720 -10.79 -29.97 27.71
C GLN A 720 -9.79 -29.78 26.56
N VAL A 721 -8.79 -28.90 26.73
CA VAL A 721 -7.66 -28.71 25.82
C VAL A 721 -6.53 -29.62 26.28
N GLN A 722 -6.24 -30.66 25.50
CA GLN A 722 -5.27 -31.67 25.90
C GLN A 722 -3.84 -31.21 25.68
N VAL A 723 -3.09 -31.01 26.77
CA VAL A 723 -1.68 -30.64 26.71
C VAL A 723 -0.81 -31.89 26.72
N LEU A 724 -0.13 -32.14 25.61
CA LEU A 724 0.79 -33.25 25.40
C LEU A 724 2.22 -32.75 25.60
N THR A 725 2.69 -32.73 26.84
CA THR A 725 4.07 -32.35 27.20
C THR A 725 5.06 -33.48 26.91
N ASN A 726 6.35 -33.15 26.95
CA ASN A 726 7.47 -34.05 26.59
C ASN A 726 7.25 -34.77 25.24
N SER A 727 6.58 -34.09 24.32
CA SER A 727 6.11 -34.64 23.05
C SER A 727 6.71 -33.88 21.88
N ARG A 728 7.39 -34.59 20.99
CA ARG A 728 8.08 -34.03 19.82
C ARG A 728 7.46 -34.57 18.54
N VAL A 729 7.00 -33.67 17.68
CA VAL A 729 6.46 -34.01 16.36
C VAL A 729 7.54 -34.65 15.49
N ARG A 730 7.17 -35.72 14.79
CA ARG A 730 8.04 -36.47 13.88
C ARG A 730 7.69 -36.17 12.43
N GLU A 731 6.41 -36.26 12.09
CA GLU A 731 5.90 -36.12 10.72
C GLU A 731 4.44 -35.69 10.73
N VAL A 732 4.08 -34.86 9.75
CA VAL A 732 2.73 -34.33 9.54
C VAL A 732 2.24 -34.76 8.15
N THR A 733 1.21 -35.60 8.10
CA THR A 733 0.52 -35.97 6.85
C THR A 733 -0.68 -35.02 6.62
N PRO A 734 -1.37 -35.08 5.48
CA PRO A 734 -2.57 -34.27 5.27
C PRO A 734 -3.68 -34.50 6.31
N ASP A 735 -3.78 -35.71 6.84
CA ASP A 735 -4.92 -36.17 7.65
C ASP A 735 -4.54 -36.62 9.07
N SER A 736 -3.24 -36.72 9.38
CA SER A 736 -2.74 -37.16 10.69
C SER A 736 -1.39 -36.54 11.07
N ILE A 737 -1.09 -36.55 12.36
CA ILE A 737 0.20 -36.12 12.91
C ILE A 737 0.79 -37.18 13.83
N SER A 738 2.07 -37.50 13.64
CA SER A 738 2.80 -38.44 14.48
C SER A 738 3.83 -37.73 15.36
N PHE A 739 3.96 -38.17 16.61
CA PHE A 739 4.89 -37.61 17.58
C PHE A 739 5.41 -38.66 18.55
N THR A 740 6.60 -38.41 19.08
CA THR A 740 7.19 -39.21 20.16
C THR A 740 6.89 -38.55 21.49
N GLN A 741 6.44 -39.30 22.48
CA GLN A 741 6.22 -38.81 23.84
C GLN A 741 7.08 -39.59 24.84
N VAL A 742 7.73 -38.88 25.75
CA VAL A 742 8.46 -39.49 26.87
C VAL A 742 7.46 -39.74 28.01
N GLY A 743 7.26 -41.01 28.37
CA GLY A 743 6.43 -41.41 29.49
C GLY A 743 7.06 -41.08 30.86
N PRO A 744 6.29 -41.19 31.96
CA PRO A 744 6.80 -40.98 33.32
C PRO A 744 7.96 -41.93 33.69
N ASP A 745 8.04 -43.09 33.04
CA ASP A 745 9.08 -44.12 33.18
C ASP A 745 10.31 -43.87 32.28
N GLY A 746 10.34 -42.74 31.56
CA GLY A 746 11.42 -42.36 30.65
C GLY A 746 11.37 -43.07 29.28
N LYS A 747 10.40 -43.97 29.04
CA LYS A 747 10.28 -44.67 27.75
C LYS A 747 9.67 -43.75 26.70
N ILE A 748 10.18 -43.86 25.48
CA ILE A 748 9.68 -43.11 24.33
C ILE A 748 8.63 -43.95 23.62
N ILE A 749 7.40 -43.43 23.55
CA ILE A 749 6.30 -44.04 22.79
C ILE A 749 5.98 -43.18 21.56
N VAL A 750 5.66 -43.82 20.45
CA VAL A 750 5.18 -43.13 19.23
C VAL A 750 3.66 -43.13 19.27
N LYS A 751 3.06 -41.95 19.09
CA LYS A 751 1.62 -41.75 18.99
C LYS A 751 1.28 -41.07 17.68
N GLU A 752 0.04 -41.28 17.24
CA GLU A 752 -0.53 -40.65 16.06
C GLU A 752 -1.92 -40.11 16.41
N LEU A 753 -2.25 -38.92 15.88
CA LEU A 753 -3.57 -38.30 16.03
C LEU A 753 -4.13 -37.96 14.65
N PRO A 754 -5.40 -38.30 14.36
CA PRO A 754 -6.10 -37.77 13.20
C PRO A 754 -6.32 -36.26 13.39
N MET A 755 -6.29 -35.49 12.31
CA MET A 755 -6.47 -34.04 12.37
C MET A 755 -7.16 -33.49 11.11
N GLY A 756 -7.90 -32.40 11.30
CA GLY A 756 -8.43 -31.56 10.23
C GLY A 756 -7.69 -30.23 10.13
N PHE A 757 -6.92 -29.90 11.15
CA PHE A 757 -6.16 -28.66 11.25
C PHE A 757 -4.90 -28.86 12.11
N CYS A 758 -3.77 -28.34 11.63
CA CYS A 758 -2.51 -28.29 12.37
C CYS A 758 -1.95 -26.86 12.35
N LEU A 759 -1.79 -26.24 13.52
CA LEU A 759 -1.00 -25.01 13.67
C LEU A 759 0.43 -25.35 14.05
N TRP A 760 1.41 -24.85 13.32
CA TRP A 760 2.81 -24.89 13.68
C TRP A 760 3.27 -23.53 14.21
N SER A 761 3.40 -23.40 15.52
CA SER A 761 3.76 -22.16 16.21
C SER A 761 5.11 -22.23 16.94
N THR A 762 5.98 -23.17 16.55
CA THR A 762 7.31 -23.36 17.16
C THR A 762 8.44 -23.17 16.15
N GLY A 763 9.60 -22.75 16.65
CA GLY A 763 10.82 -22.63 15.86
C GLY A 763 10.94 -21.34 15.07
N VAL A 764 12.04 -20.63 15.28
CA VAL A 764 12.45 -19.48 14.47
C VAL A 764 13.76 -19.76 13.75
N SER A 765 13.91 -19.21 12.56
CA SER A 765 15.11 -19.32 11.72
C SER A 765 15.43 -17.98 11.05
N GLN A 766 16.65 -17.86 10.54
CA GLN A 766 17.08 -16.71 9.77
C GLN A 766 16.27 -16.61 8.46
N THR A 767 16.00 -15.38 8.03
CA THR A 767 15.53 -15.10 6.67
C THR A 767 16.63 -15.44 5.66
N GLU A 768 16.25 -15.67 4.40
CA GLU A 768 17.21 -15.95 3.32
C GLU A 768 18.19 -14.78 3.08
N LEU A 769 17.76 -13.54 3.33
CA LEU A 769 18.66 -12.39 3.32
C LEU A 769 19.73 -12.52 4.42
N CYS A 770 19.32 -12.79 5.66
CA CYS A 770 20.27 -12.91 6.77
C CYS A 770 21.26 -14.06 6.58
N LYS A 771 20.82 -15.21 6.04
CA LYS A 771 21.72 -16.33 5.71
C LYS A 771 22.77 -15.92 4.69
N ARG A 772 22.35 -15.23 3.61
CA ARG A 772 23.26 -14.71 2.58
C ARG A 772 24.27 -13.73 3.15
N LEU A 773 23.82 -12.79 3.99
CA LEU A 773 24.69 -11.80 4.62
C LEU A 773 25.68 -12.44 5.60
N ALA A 774 25.23 -13.39 6.42
CA ALA A 774 26.11 -14.13 7.32
C ALA A 774 27.21 -14.88 6.54
N ALA A 775 26.84 -15.58 5.45
CA ALA A 775 27.80 -16.26 4.59
C ALA A 775 28.81 -15.29 3.93
N LYS A 776 28.37 -14.09 3.53
CA LYS A 776 29.22 -13.06 2.93
C LYS A 776 30.22 -12.45 3.91
N LEU A 777 29.86 -12.39 5.18
CA LEU A 777 30.70 -11.85 6.27
C LEU A 777 31.62 -12.92 6.88
N GLY A 778 31.39 -14.20 6.60
CA GLY A 778 32.29 -15.30 6.98
C GLY A 778 32.40 -15.49 8.49
N ASP A 779 33.61 -15.69 8.98
CA ASP A 779 33.90 -16.10 10.36
C ASP A 779 33.52 -15.05 11.42
N THR A 780 33.21 -13.82 11.04
CA THR A 780 32.70 -12.80 11.98
C THR A 780 31.22 -12.99 12.35
N GLN A 781 30.53 -13.92 11.68
CA GLN A 781 29.12 -14.25 11.89
C GLN A 781 29.00 -15.74 12.27
N THR A 782 29.23 -16.04 13.55
CA THR A 782 29.28 -17.42 14.06
C THR A 782 27.91 -17.99 14.41
N ASN A 783 26.93 -17.11 14.67
CA ASN A 783 25.59 -17.51 15.09
C ASN A 783 24.73 -18.01 13.92
N ARG A 784 24.20 -19.23 14.07
CA ARG A 784 23.36 -19.90 13.05
C ARG A 784 21.90 -19.46 13.02
N HIS A 785 21.46 -18.67 14.00
CA HIS A 785 20.05 -18.33 14.22
C HIS A 785 19.74 -16.84 13.99
N ALA A 786 20.73 -15.96 14.08
CA ALA A 786 20.56 -14.51 13.88
C ALA A 786 21.89 -13.87 13.46
N LEU A 787 21.83 -12.67 12.87
CA LEU A 787 23.02 -11.85 12.62
C LEU A 787 23.59 -11.36 13.95
N GLU A 788 24.90 -11.51 14.15
CA GLU A 788 25.60 -11.01 15.32
C GLU A 788 25.88 -9.52 15.18
N THR A 789 25.51 -8.79 16.23
CA THR A 789 25.81 -7.37 16.36
C THR A 789 26.66 -7.10 17.59
N ASP A 790 27.38 -6.00 17.58
CA ASP A 790 28.00 -5.49 18.80
C ASP A 790 26.96 -4.86 19.75
N THR A 791 27.43 -4.31 20.87
CA THR A 791 26.58 -3.68 21.89
C THR A 791 26.00 -2.33 21.47
N HIS A 792 26.41 -1.80 20.32
CA HIS A 792 25.83 -0.64 19.67
C HIS A 792 24.86 -1.01 18.53
N LEU A 793 24.53 -2.30 18.41
CA LEU A 793 23.65 -2.92 17.42
C LEU A 793 24.18 -2.86 15.98
N ARG A 794 25.50 -2.68 15.80
CA ARG A 794 26.16 -2.71 14.49
C ARG A 794 26.46 -4.13 14.07
N VAL A 795 26.27 -4.46 12.80
CA VAL A 795 26.52 -5.82 12.29
C VAL A 795 28.01 -6.11 12.26
N ASN A 796 28.43 -7.19 12.92
CA ASN A 796 29.84 -7.59 12.96
C ASN A 796 30.36 -7.94 11.57
N GLY A 797 31.55 -7.45 11.23
CA GLY A 797 32.17 -7.63 9.91
C GLY A 797 31.83 -6.55 8.88
N THR A 798 31.00 -5.56 9.23
CA THR A 798 30.68 -4.40 8.36
C THR A 798 31.46 -3.15 8.78
N PRO A 799 31.63 -2.14 7.89
CA PRO A 799 32.22 -0.87 8.26
C PRO A 799 31.51 -0.22 9.47
N LEU A 800 32.30 0.33 10.41
CA LEU A 800 31.79 0.88 11.65
C LEU A 800 30.82 2.04 11.41
N GLY A 801 29.58 1.89 11.89
CA GLY A 801 28.56 2.95 11.85
C GLY A 801 27.70 2.98 10.58
N ASP A 802 27.93 2.05 9.64
CA ASP A 802 27.18 1.98 8.38
C ASP A 802 25.99 1.02 8.48
N VAL A 803 26.14 -0.16 9.09
CA VAL A 803 25.11 -1.21 9.09
C VAL A 803 24.74 -1.67 10.50
N TYR A 804 23.44 -1.73 10.76
CA TYR A 804 22.82 -2.12 12.02
C TYR A 804 21.80 -3.24 11.80
N ALA A 805 21.55 -4.06 12.82
CA ALA A 805 20.47 -5.04 12.80
C ALA A 805 19.69 -5.05 14.12
N ILE A 806 18.36 -5.16 14.03
CA ILE A 806 17.46 -5.13 15.19
C ILE A 806 16.30 -6.13 15.04
N GLY A 807 15.70 -6.52 16.16
CA GLY A 807 14.63 -7.50 16.19
C GLY A 807 15.13 -8.92 15.91
N ASP A 808 14.21 -9.79 15.49
CA ASP A 808 14.42 -11.25 15.44
C ASP A 808 15.49 -11.73 14.47
N CYS A 809 15.89 -10.88 13.51
CA CYS A 809 17.02 -11.17 12.63
C CYS A 809 18.39 -10.98 13.29
N SER A 810 18.45 -10.48 14.53
CA SER A 810 19.70 -10.08 15.20
C SER A 810 19.82 -10.62 16.62
N THR A 811 21.07 -10.78 17.06
CA THR A 811 21.45 -10.98 18.45
C THR A 811 22.67 -10.14 18.78
N VAL A 812 22.73 -9.64 20.02
CA VAL A 812 23.93 -8.97 20.52
C VAL A 812 24.94 -10.04 20.89
N GLN A 813 26.18 -9.89 20.41
CA GLN A 813 27.28 -10.78 20.75
C GLN A 813 27.64 -10.61 22.23
N ASN A 814 27.80 -11.74 22.91
CA ASN A 814 28.08 -11.82 24.34
C ASN A 814 29.53 -12.23 24.65
N ASN A 815 30.49 -12.04 23.73
CA ASN A 815 31.90 -12.40 23.96
C ASN A 815 32.60 -11.32 24.79
N VAL A 816 32.25 -11.25 26.07
CA VAL A 816 32.76 -10.27 27.01
C VAL A 816 34.23 -10.56 27.32
N ALA A 817 34.64 -11.84 27.31
CA ALA A 817 36.00 -12.26 27.61
C ALA A 817 37.03 -11.71 26.62
N ASP A 818 36.87 -11.95 25.32
CA ASP A 818 37.88 -11.57 24.32
C ASP A 818 38.02 -10.04 24.21
N HIS A 819 36.91 -9.31 24.35
CA HIS A 819 36.92 -7.86 24.33
C HIS A 819 37.56 -7.25 25.58
N ILE A 820 37.28 -7.78 26.77
CA ILE A 820 37.93 -7.31 28.00
C ILE A 820 39.41 -7.62 27.97
N VAL A 821 39.79 -8.83 27.56
CA VAL A 821 41.20 -9.22 27.43
C VAL A 821 41.94 -8.27 26.51
N THR A 822 41.38 -7.96 25.33
CA THR A 822 41.98 -7.01 24.39
C THR A 822 42.10 -5.60 24.99
N PHE A 823 41.06 -5.15 25.70
CA PHE A 823 41.06 -3.86 26.38
C PHE A 823 42.12 -3.77 27.48
N LEU A 824 42.23 -4.79 28.33
CA LEU A 824 43.21 -4.86 29.41
C LEU A 824 44.64 -4.86 28.85
N ARG A 825 44.89 -5.62 27.77
CA ARG A 825 46.17 -5.58 27.06
C ARG A 825 46.49 -4.19 26.53
N SER A 826 45.51 -3.51 25.92
CA SER A 826 45.69 -2.14 25.41
C SER A 826 45.94 -1.12 26.54
N THR A 827 45.36 -1.33 27.72
CA THR A 827 45.52 -0.48 28.89
C THR A 827 46.87 -0.70 29.58
N ALA A 828 47.30 -1.96 29.68
CA ALA A 828 48.63 -2.35 30.15
C ALA A 828 49.71 -1.69 29.27
N TRP A 829 49.55 -1.79 27.95
CA TRP A 829 50.44 -1.17 26.97
C TRP A 829 50.51 0.35 27.12
N LYS A 830 49.37 1.04 27.25
CA LYS A 830 49.31 2.50 27.49
C LYS A 830 49.96 2.93 28.81
N ARG A 831 50.01 2.04 29.81
CA ARG A 831 50.65 2.26 31.11
C ARG A 831 52.11 1.77 31.15
N GLY A 832 52.66 1.29 30.04
CA GLY A 832 54.04 0.79 29.95
C GLY A 832 54.30 -0.52 30.68
N LYS A 833 53.26 -1.33 30.95
CA LYS A 833 53.35 -2.65 31.58
C LYS A 833 53.24 -3.76 30.54
N ASP A 834 53.97 -4.86 30.74
CA ASP A 834 53.85 -6.06 29.92
C ASP A 834 52.42 -6.66 30.08
N PRO A 835 51.67 -6.86 28.98
CA PRO A 835 50.32 -7.41 29.03
C PRO A 835 50.24 -8.82 29.64
N GLU A 836 51.33 -9.60 29.63
CA GLU A 836 51.35 -10.96 30.21
C GLU A 836 51.73 -10.97 31.71
N SER A 837 52.26 -9.87 32.25
CA SER A 837 52.58 -9.73 33.69
C SER A 837 51.53 -8.88 34.45
N LEU A 838 50.32 -8.78 33.92
CA LEU A 838 49.27 -7.93 34.47
C LEU A 838 48.52 -8.65 35.60
N GLU A 839 48.87 -8.33 36.85
CA GLU A 839 48.10 -8.71 38.04
C GLU A 839 47.00 -7.68 38.30
N LEU A 840 45.73 -8.11 38.34
CA LEU A 840 44.61 -7.23 38.68
C LEU A 840 44.29 -7.31 40.16
N HIS A 841 44.58 -6.23 40.88
CA HIS A 841 44.16 -6.09 42.27
C HIS A 841 42.63 -5.87 42.34
N PHE A 842 41.98 -6.32 43.42
CA PHE A 842 40.55 -6.16 43.63
C PHE A 842 40.06 -4.69 43.51
N SER A 843 40.93 -3.73 43.83
CA SER A 843 40.65 -2.29 43.67
C SER A 843 40.56 -1.85 42.21
N ASP A 844 41.37 -2.42 41.31
CA ASP A 844 41.34 -2.14 39.87
C ASP A 844 40.16 -2.86 39.19
N TRP A 845 39.73 -3.99 39.75
CA TRP A 845 38.59 -4.77 39.27
C TRP A 845 37.29 -3.96 39.28
N ARG A 846 37.11 -3.02 40.22
CA ARG A 846 35.94 -2.14 40.25
C ARG A 846 35.89 -1.20 39.05
N ASP A 847 37.03 -0.68 38.62
CA ASP A 847 37.14 0.20 37.45
C ASP A 847 36.96 -0.59 36.15
N VAL A 848 37.53 -1.80 36.08
CA VAL A 848 37.28 -2.77 35.00
C VAL A 848 35.79 -3.11 34.94
N ALA A 849 35.15 -3.45 36.06
CA ALA A 849 33.73 -3.76 36.13
C ALA A 849 32.85 -2.57 35.72
N ALA A 850 33.24 -1.33 36.03
CA ALA A 850 32.55 -0.13 35.58
C ALA A 850 32.63 0.05 34.05
N ASP A 851 33.79 -0.18 33.47
CA ASP A 851 33.99 -0.14 32.01
C ASP A 851 33.29 -1.30 31.29
N VAL A 852 33.30 -2.50 31.88
CA VAL A 852 32.54 -3.66 31.39
C VAL A 852 31.05 -3.38 31.42
N LYS A 853 30.53 -2.81 32.50
CA LYS A 853 29.13 -2.37 32.59
C LYS A 853 28.78 -1.33 31.52
N LYS A 854 29.71 -0.42 31.22
CA LYS A 854 29.51 0.61 30.18
C LYS A 854 29.49 0.02 28.77
N ARG A 855 30.36 -0.94 28.47
CA ARG A 855 30.52 -1.56 27.13
C ARG A 855 29.57 -2.73 26.90
N PHE A 856 29.33 -3.54 27.93
CA PHE A 856 28.55 -4.78 27.95
C PHE A 856 27.48 -4.75 29.05
N PRO A 857 26.46 -3.89 28.94
CA PRO A 857 25.42 -3.76 29.96
C PRO A 857 24.65 -5.07 30.22
N GLN A 858 24.61 -5.99 29.25
CA GLN A 858 23.96 -7.30 29.39
C GLN A 858 24.69 -8.21 30.40
N ALA A 859 26.00 -8.01 30.59
CA ALA A 859 26.80 -8.79 31.53
C ALA A 859 26.54 -8.42 33.00
N VAL A 860 25.93 -7.26 33.25
CA VAL A 860 25.80 -6.66 34.59
C VAL A 860 25.04 -7.56 35.57
N GLY A 861 24.01 -8.29 35.11
CA GLY A 861 23.26 -9.22 35.94
C GLY A 861 24.13 -10.34 36.52
N HIS A 862 25.02 -10.89 35.69
CA HIS A 862 25.99 -11.93 36.09
C HIS A 862 27.14 -11.35 36.92
N LEU A 863 27.43 -10.06 36.71
CA LEU A 863 28.39 -9.27 37.49
C LEU A 863 27.78 -8.66 38.77
N ARG A 864 26.60 -9.09 39.26
CA ARG A 864 26.02 -8.55 40.52
C ARG A 864 26.67 -9.12 41.79
N ARG A 865 27.34 -10.27 41.71
CA ARG A 865 28.02 -10.93 42.86
C ARG A 865 29.53 -10.99 42.65
N LEU A 866 30.14 -9.83 42.37
CA LEU A 866 31.56 -9.71 42.02
C LEU A 866 32.48 -10.27 43.11
N ASP A 867 32.17 -10.02 44.37
CA ASP A 867 33.01 -10.46 45.49
C ASP A 867 33.06 -11.99 45.63
N LYS A 868 31.92 -12.66 45.36
CA LYS A 868 31.85 -14.13 45.38
C LYS A 868 32.51 -14.75 44.17
N LEU A 869 32.33 -14.15 43.00
CA LEU A 869 32.96 -14.60 41.75
C LEU A 869 34.48 -14.40 41.77
N PHE A 870 34.98 -13.32 42.36
CA PHE A 870 36.41 -13.09 42.51
C PHE A 870 37.05 -14.15 43.42
N ALA A 871 36.45 -14.39 44.60
CA ALA A 871 36.95 -15.40 45.55
C ALA A 871 36.84 -16.86 45.05
N GLU A 872 35.92 -17.16 44.13
CA GLU A 872 35.79 -18.50 43.53
C GLU A 872 36.91 -18.79 42.51
N TYR A 873 37.49 -17.76 41.91
CA TYR A 873 38.47 -17.88 40.81
C TYR A 873 39.91 -17.49 41.18
N ASP A 874 40.12 -16.81 42.30
CA ASP A 874 41.42 -16.61 42.95
C ASP A 874 41.86 -17.92 43.63
N LYS A 875 42.47 -18.83 42.84
CA LYS A 875 42.81 -20.20 43.27
C LYS A 875 44.01 -20.22 44.20
N ASP A 876 44.91 -19.25 44.08
CA ASP A 876 46.10 -19.13 44.91
C ASP A 876 45.88 -18.29 46.18
N HIS A 877 44.71 -17.69 46.33
CA HIS A 877 44.33 -16.81 47.45
C HIS A 877 45.29 -15.63 47.62
N SER A 878 45.89 -15.18 46.52
CA SER A 878 46.83 -14.06 46.50
C SER A 878 46.14 -12.72 46.73
N GLY A 879 44.82 -12.65 46.57
CA GLY A 879 44.05 -11.39 46.59
C GLY A 879 44.10 -10.63 45.27
N THR A 880 44.69 -11.23 44.23
CA THR A 880 44.81 -10.72 42.85
C THR A 880 44.40 -11.82 41.87
N LEU A 881 43.83 -11.46 40.72
CA LEU A 881 43.61 -12.42 39.65
C LEU A 881 44.73 -12.28 38.62
N ASP A 882 45.39 -13.40 38.33
CA ASP A 882 46.30 -13.46 37.19
C ASP A 882 45.52 -13.47 35.86
N PHE A 883 46.24 -13.30 34.75
CA PHE A 883 45.62 -13.22 33.42
C PHE A 883 44.92 -14.52 33.00
N GLY A 884 45.39 -15.68 33.46
CA GLY A 884 44.80 -16.99 33.19
C GLY A 884 43.48 -17.19 33.95
N GLU A 885 43.48 -16.91 35.25
CA GLU A 885 42.30 -16.96 36.13
C GLU A 885 41.21 -15.98 35.67
N LEU A 886 41.62 -14.76 35.30
CA LEU A 886 40.72 -13.75 34.75
C LEU A 886 40.05 -14.23 33.45
N ARG A 887 40.83 -14.82 32.54
CA ARG A 887 40.29 -15.35 31.28
C ARG A 887 39.30 -16.48 31.55
N GLU A 888 39.58 -17.35 32.51
CA GLU A 888 38.68 -18.44 32.91
C GLU A 888 37.36 -17.91 33.50
N LEU A 889 37.44 -16.93 34.41
CA LEU A 889 36.30 -16.23 34.99
C LEU A 889 35.41 -15.60 33.90
N LEU A 890 36.01 -14.81 33.00
CA LEU A 890 35.29 -14.13 31.94
C LEU A 890 34.67 -15.11 30.94
N LYS A 891 35.36 -16.21 30.61
CA LYS A 891 34.83 -17.27 29.75
C LYS A 891 33.63 -17.98 30.41
N GLN A 892 33.64 -18.15 31.73
CA GLN A 892 32.48 -18.69 32.44
C GLN A 892 31.28 -17.74 32.39
N ILE A 893 31.53 -16.43 32.45
CA ILE A 893 30.49 -15.41 32.29
C ILE A 893 29.89 -15.48 30.88
N ASP A 894 30.73 -15.55 29.83
CA ASP A 894 30.27 -15.69 28.45
C ASP A 894 29.42 -16.95 28.24
N ASN A 895 29.82 -18.09 28.82
CA ASN A 895 29.03 -19.33 28.76
C ASN A 895 27.68 -19.24 29.48
N LYS A 896 27.55 -18.33 30.46
CA LYS A 896 26.30 -18.08 31.20
C LYS A 896 25.43 -16.99 30.55
N LEU A 897 25.98 -16.19 29.64
CA LEU A 897 25.26 -15.14 28.92
C LEU A 897 24.42 -15.72 27.79
N THR A 898 23.11 -15.83 28.05
CA THR A 898 22.15 -16.24 27.02
C THR A 898 21.89 -15.11 26.03
N SER A 899 21.62 -15.47 24.77
CA SER A 899 21.17 -14.51 23.76
C SER A 899 19.82 -13.92 24.16
N LEU A 900 19.63 -12.63 23.89
CA LEU A 900 18.36 -11.96 24.18
C LEU A 900 17.18 -12.64 23.47
N PRO A 901 15.99 -12.75 24.10
CA PRO A 901 14.87 -13.47 23.53
C PRO A 901 14.30 -12.75 22.29
N ALA A 902 13.85 -13.52 21.29
CA ALA A 902 13.21 -13.01 20.08
C ALA A 902 11.77 -12.54 20.35
N THR A 903 11.62 -11.30 20.81
CA THR A 903 10.33 -10.72 21.20
C THR A 903 10.09 -9.34 20.58
N ALA A 904 8.81 -9.01 20.39
CA ALA A 904 8.35 -7.68 20.00
C ALA A 904 8.86 -6.59 20.95
N GLN A 905 8.90 -6.87 22.26
CA GLN A 905 9.42 -5.97 23.28
C GLN A 905 10.91 -5.63 23.03
N ARG A 906 11.74 -6.64 22.79
CA ARG A 906 13.16 -6.43 22.48
C ARG A 906 13.32 -5.60 21.22
N ALA A 907 12.62 -5.98 20.14
CA ALA A 907 12.65 -5.25 18.87
C ALA A 907 12.25 -3.78 19.06
N HIS A 908 11.19 -3.52 19.83
CA HIS A 908 10.72 -2.17 20.14
C HIS A 908 11.78 -1.34 20.88
N GLN A 909 12.40 -1.91 21.92
CA GLN A 909 13.47 -1.22 22.68
C GLN A 909 14.71 -0.96 21.81
N GLN A 910 15.10 -1.91 20.96
CA GLN A 910 16.21 -1.72 20.02
C GLN A 910 15.92 -0.60 19.00
N GLY A 911 14.70 -0.55 18.46
CA GLY A 911 14.27 0.52 17.56
C GLY A 911 14.26 1.89 18.24
N GLN A 912 13.71 1.97 19.46
CA GLN A 912 13.78 3.20 20.26
C GLN A 912 15.24 3.62 20.53
N TYR A 913 16.09 2.68 20.92
CA TYR A 913 17.50 2.94 21.17
C TYR A 913 18.20 3.53 19.93
N LEU A 914 18.03 2.91 18.76
CA LEU A 914 18.62 3.41 17.52
C LEU A 914 18.06 4.78 17.13
N ALA A 915 16.78 5.05 17.36
CA ALA A 915 16.21 6.37 17.08
C ALA A 915 16.91 7.48 17.88
N HIS A 916 17.05 7.28 19.21
CA HIS A 916 17.72 8.25 20.07
C HIS A 916 19.19 8.41 19.70
N LYS A 917 19.87 7.32 19.36
CA LYS A 917 21.25 7.32 18.91
C LYS A 917 21.40 8.12 17.62
N PHE A 918 20.60 7.81 16.59
CA PHE A 918 20.66 8.49 15.29
C PHE A 918 20.33 9.97 15.38
N ASN A 919 19.35 10.36 16.21
CA ASN A 919 19.05 11.77 16.48
C ASN A 919 20.24 12.50 17.11
N LYS A 920 20.96 11.86 18.04
CA LYS A 920 22.17 12.44 18.64
C LYS A 920 23.33 12.50 17.64
N THR A 921 23.50 11.48 16.82
CA THR A 921 24.52 11.45 15.76
C THR A 921 24.29 12.56 14.74
N ALA A 922 23.05 12.78 14.31
CA ALA A 922 22.70 13.86 13.39
C ALA A 922 23.04 15.25 13.99
N ARG A 923 22.73 15.46 15.27
CA ARG A 923 23.07 16.71 15.99
C ARG A 923 24.57 16.92 16.16
N ALA A 924 25.34 15.85 16.35
CA ALA A 924 26.80 15.93 16.51
C ALA A 924 27.54 16.10 15.17
N ALA A 925 26.94 15.69 14.05
CA ALA A 925 27.59 15.63 12.74
C ALA A 925 28.23 16.96 12.27
N PRO A 926 27.60 18.15 12.41
CA PRO A 926 28.22 19.41 12.00
C PRO A 926 29.51 19.71 12.77
N GLY A 927 29.53 19.46 14.09
CA GLY A 927 30.71 19.68 14.93
C GLY A 927 31.84 18.69 14.66
N LEU A 928 31.49 17.44 14.33
CA LEU A 928 32.47 16.41 13.94
C LEU A 928 33.13 16.75 12.60
N ARG A 929 32.34 17.21 11.61
CA ARG A 929 32.86 17.68 10.32
C ARG A 929 33.73 18.93 10.46
N ALA A 930 33.36 19.87 11.32
CA ALA A 930 34.13 21.09 11.58
C ALA A 930 35.50 20.82 12.22
N ASN A 931 35.62 19.75 13.02
CA ASN A 931 36.85 19.37 13.71
C ASN A 931 37.67 18.30 12.95
N ASP A 932 37.29 17.96 11.71
CA ASP A 932 37.88 16.92 10.85
C ASP A 932 38.08 15.55 11.55
N ILE A 933 37.22 15.24 12.51
CA ILE A 933 37.25 13.96 13.22
C ILE A 933 36.61 12.91 12.31
N ARG A 934 37.44 12.25 11.49
CA ARG A 934 37.04 11.16 10.58
C ARG A 934 37.33 9.77 11.13
N GLU A 935 38.20 9.67 12.13
CA GLU A 935 38.73 8.41 12.65
C GLU A 935 38.25 8.14 14.08
N GLY A 936 37.78 6.91 14.33
CA GLY A 936 37.34 6.44 15.65
C GLY A 936 35.92 5.88 15.68
N ASP A 937 35.55 5.29 16.81
CA ASP A 937 34.20 4.77 17.06
C ASP A 937 33.23 5.91 17.40
N LEU A 938 32.63 6.52 16.37
CA LEU A 938 31.68 7.62 16.52
C LEU A 938 30.46 7.24 17.35
N ASP A 939 29.96 6.02 17.17
CA ASP A 939 28.75 5.54 17.82
C ASP A 939 28.95 5.44 19.35
N ALA A 940 30.13 4.94 19.76
CA ALA A 940 30.51 4.87 21.17
C ALA A 940 30.82 6.25 21.78
N ALA A 941 31.26 7.22 20.98
CA ALA A 941 31.49 8.59 21.42
C ALA A 941 30.18 9.36 21.62
N VAL A 942 29.17 9.12 20.77
CA VAL A 942 27.92 9.89 20.74
C VAL A 942 26.83 9.29 21.66
N TYR A 943 26.81 7.97 21.83
CA TYR A 943 25.75 7.30 22.60
C TYR A 943 26.25 6.09 23.38
N ARG A 944 25.50 5.69 24.42
CA ARG A 944 25.83 4.52 25.24
C ARG A 944 25.47 3.21 24.54
N ALA A 945 25.97 2.08 25.03
CA ALA A 945 25.60 0.74 24.58
C ALA A 945 24.10 0.42 24.84
N PHE A 946 23.55 -0.53 24.08
CA PHE A 946 22.18 -1.00 24.21
C PHE A 946 22.01 -1.89 25.44
N GLU A 947 21.08 -1.50 26.32
CA GLU A 947 20.68 -2.24 27.51
C GLU A 947 19.24 -2.71 27.34
N TYR A 948 19.02 -4.02 27.45
CA TYR A 948 17.68 -4.60 27.37
C TYR A 948 17.04 -4.60 28.75
N LYS A 949 15.81 -4.10 28.82
CA LYS A 949 15.00 -4.13 30.05
C LYS A 949 13.85 -5.10 29.86
N HIS A 950 13.87 -6.21 30.60
CA HIS A 950 12.70 -7.08 30.65
C HIS A 950 11.57 -6.38 31.43
N LEU A 951 10.35 -6.43 30.92
CA LEU A 951 9.17 -5.71 31.43
C LEU A 951 8.08 -6.70 31.85
N GLY A 952 8.43 -8.00 31.88
CA GLY A 952 7.49 -9.09 32.01
C GLY A 952 7.01 -9.68 30.68
N SER A 953 6.20 -10.73 30.82
CA SER A 953 5.56 -11.50 29.75
C SER A 953 4.09 -11.73 30.11
N LEU A 954 3.20 -11.67 29.12
CA LEU A 954 1.75 -11.85 29.29
C LEU A 954 1.27 -12.94 28.37
N ALA A 955 0.31 -13.77 28.81
CA ALA A 955 -0.35 -14.73 27.92
C ALA A 955 -1.83 -14.87 28.27
N TYR A 956 -2.68 -14.85 27.23
CA TYR A 956 -4.08 -15.24 27.34
C TYR A 956 -4.22 -16.76 27.41
N ILE A 957 -5.09 -17.26 28.30
CA ILE A 957 -5.29 -18.70 28.53
C ILE A 957 -6.77 -19.10 28.64
N GLY A 958 -7.67 -18.37 27.96
CA GLY A 958 -9.10 -18.74 27.86
C GLY A 958 -9.92 -18.20 29.03
N ASN A 959 -10.60 -17.06 28.81
CA ASN A 959 -11.34 -16.29 29.82
C ASN A 959 -10.51 -15.98 31.11
N SER A 960 -9.19 -16.03 30.99
CA SER A 960 -8.18 -15.88 32.03
C SER A 960 -6.86 -15.44 31.40
N ALA A 961 -5.94 -14.87 32.19
CA ALA A 961 -4.62 -14.46 31.72
C ALA A 961 -3.54 -14.64 32.80
N VAL A 962 -2.29 -14.84 32.36
CA VAL A 962 -1.11 -14.93 33.22
C VAL A 962 -0.15 -13.78 32.94
N PHE A 963 0.45 -13.26 34.01
CA PHE A 963 1.43 -12.18 33.98
C PHE A 963 2.66 -12.65 34.75
N ASP A 964 3.80 -12.68 34.07
CA ASP A 964 5.12 -12.73 34.68
C ASP A 964 5.69 -11.32 34.60
N LEU A 965 5.90 -10.62 35.71
CA LEU A 965 6.40 -9.24 35.72
C LEU A 965 7.91 -9.16 35.99
N GLY A 966 8.59 -10.29 36.12
CA GLY A 966 10.00 -10.39 36.48
C GLY A 966 10.27 -10.21 37.98
N GLU A 967 11.52 -10.51 38.37
CA GLU A 967 11.99 -10.44 39.77
C GLU A 967 11.14 -11.25 40.78
N GLY A 968 10.50 -12.34 40.31
CA GLY A 968 9.65 -13.22 41.11
C GLY A 968 8.22 -12.70 41.34
N TRP A 969 7.83 -11.60 40.69
CA TRP A 969 6.47 -11.09 40.72
C TRP A 969 5.65 -11.73 39.60
N SER A 970 4.72 -12.61 39.98
CA SER A 970 3.78 -13.25 39.06
C SER A 970 2.35 -13.02 39.51
N MET A 971 1.44 -12.95 38.55
CA MET A 971 0.04 -12.64 38.80
C MET A 971 -0.85 -13.45 37.85
N THR A 972 -1.84 -14.13 38.42
CA THR A 972 -2.85 -14.92 37.69
C THR A 972 -4.24 -14.42 38.05
N GLY A 973 -5.18 -14.54 37.13
CA GLY A 973 -6.57 -14.22 37.43
C GLY A 973 -7.52 -14.62 36.31
N GLY A 974 -8.79 -14.74 36.65
CA GLY A 974 -9.86 -14.93 35.68
C GLY A 974 -10.18 -13.64 34.92
N LEU A 975 -11.45 -13.23 34.94
CA LEU A 975 -11.93 -12.14 34.09
C LEU A 975 -11.22 -10.78 34.28
N TRP A 976 -10.87 -10.41 35.52
CA TRP A 976 -10.17 -9.14 35.78
C TRP A 976 -8.78 -9.11 35.10
N ALA A 977 -8.10 -10.26 35.05
CA ALA A 977 -6.78 -10.39 34.44
C ALA A 977 -6.87 -10.30 32.91
N VAL A 978 -7.96 -10.77 32.31
CA VAL A 978 -8.26 -10.54 30.88
C VAL A 978 -8.38 -9.04 30.59
N TYR A 979 -9.09 -8.28 31.43
CA TYR A 979 -9.19 -6.82 31.25
C TYR A 979 -7.84 -6.12 31.45
N ALA A 980 -7.02 -6.55 32.41
CA ALA A 980 -5.66 -6.04 32.57
C ALA A 980 -4.79 -6.34 31.33
N TRP A 981 -4.89 -7.55 30.78
CA TRP A 981 -4.19 -7.98 29.56
C TRP A 981 -4.63 -7.12 28.37
N ARG A 982 -5.94 -6.93 28.18
CA ARG A 982 -6.51 -6.06 27.13
C ARG A 982 -6.00 -4.63 27.28
N SER A 983 -5.92 -4.11 28.51
CA SER A 983 -5.47 -2.75 28.79
C SER A 983 -4.00 -2.54 28.41
N VAL A 984 -3.12 -3.51 28.72
CA VAL A 984 -1.70 -3.46 28.35
C VAL A 984 -1.56 -3.43 26.83
N TYR A 985 -2.21 -4.35 26.11
CA TYR A 985 -2.11 -4.41 24.66
C TYR A 985 -2.79 -3.23 23.96
N PHE A 986 -3.90 -2.72 24.50
CA PHE A 986 -4.52 -1.49 24.05
C PHE A 986 -3.55 -0.29 24.13
N ALA A 987 -2.85 -0.15 25.27
CA ALA A 987 -1.84 0.90 25.46
C ALA A 987 -0.65 0.75 24.49
N GLN A 988 -0.19 -0.48 24.27
CA GLN A 988 0.96 -0.78 23.40
C GLN A 988 0.66 -0.71 21.89
N SER A 989 -0.61 -0.71 21.48
CA SER A 989 -0.97 -0.60 20.06
C SER A 989 -0.43 0.69 19.41
N VAL A 990 -0.22 0.62 18.09
CA VAL A 990 0.65 1.57 17.39
C VAL A 990 0.00 2.92 17.14
N SER A 991 -1.30 3.01 16.88
CA SER A 991 -1.96 4.28 16.55
C SER A 991 -3.26 4.45 17.33
N LEU A 992 -3.74 5.71 17.41
CA LEU A 992 -5.08 5.98 17.94
C LEU A 992 -6.15 5.23 17.13
N ARG A 993 -5.95 5.12 15.81
CA ARG A 993 -6.82 4.35 14.92
C ARG A 993 -6.91 2.89 15.35
N THR A 994 -5.78 2.20 15.53
CA THR A 994 -5.79 0.78 15.96
C THR A 994 -6.42 0.62 17.35
N ARG A 995 -6.21 1.57 18.28
CA ARG A 995 -6.87 1.55 19.59
C ARG A 995 -8.39 1.59 19.47
N ILE A 996 -8.91 2.54 18.71
CA ILE A 996 -10.36 2.67 18.51
C ILE A 996 -10.92 1.40 17.87
N LEU A 997 -10.25 0.86 16.85
CA LEU A 997 -10.68 -0.37 16.18
C LEU A 997 -10.66 -1.58 17.13
N LEU A 998 -9.64 -1.75 17.95
CA LEU A 998 -9.59 -2.81 18.97
C LEU A 998 -10.74 -2.69 19.98
N ALA A 999 -11.03 -1.48 20.46
CA ALA A 999 -12.14 -1.24 21.37
C ALA A 999 -13.49 -1.56 20.71
N MET A 1000 -13.66 -1.18 19.44
CA MET A 1000 -14.86 -1.51 18.66
C MET A 1000 -15.01 -3.01 18.45
N ASP A 1001 -13.95 -3.74 18.10
CA ASP A 1001 -14.00 -5.19 17.91
C ASP A 1001 -14.37 -5.90 19.21
N TRP A 1002 -13.79 -5.51 20.34
CA TRP A 1002 -14.16 -6.08 21.64
C TRP A 1002 -15.62 -5.76 22.02
N ALA A 1003 -16.11 -4.55 21.70
CA ALA A 1003 -17.51 -4.19 21.92
C ALA A 1003 -18.45 -4.99 21.00
N GLN A 1004 -18.10 -5.14 19.71
CA GLN A 1004 -18.85 -5.96 18.76
C GLN A 1004 -18.91 -7.41 19.22
N ARG A 1005 -17.77 -7.99 19.62
CA ARG A 1005 -17.73 -9.34 20.18
C ARG A 1005 -18.61 -9.49 21.41
N ALA A 1006 -18.58 -8.52 22.33
CA ALA A 1006 -19.41 -8.56 23.53
C ALA A 1006 -20.91 -8.46 23.25
N LEU A 1007 -21.31 -7.75 22.19
CA LEU A 1007 -22.72 -7.54 21.83
C LEU A 1007 -23.28 -8.62 20.89
N PHE A 1008 -22.45 -9.16 19.99
CA PHE A 1008 -22.91 -9.97 18.86
C PHE A 1008 -22.19 -11.33 18.73
N GLY A 1009 -21.21 -11.64 19.58
CA GLY A 1009 -20.37 -12.83 19.42
C GLY A 1009 -19.27 -12.65 18.38
N ARG A 1010 -18.57 -13.73 18.05
CA ARG A 1010 -17.47 -13.70 17.07
C ARG A 1010 -17.98 -13.74 15.63
N ASP A 1011 -17.25 -13.07 14.73
CA ASP A 1011 -17.49 -13.17 13.29
C ASP A 1011 -16.88 -14.46 12.71
N MET A 1012 -17.74 -15.36 12.24
CA MET A 1012 -17.39 -16.66 11.66
C MET A 1012 -17.44 -16.69 10.12
N VAL A 1013 -17.44 -15.53 9.45
CA VAL A 1013 -17.38 -15.49 7.98
C VAL A 1013 -15.99 -15.91 7.47
N ALA A 1014 -15.97 -16.77 6.44
CA ALA A 1014 -14.78 -17.16 5.69
C ALA A 1014 -14.76 -16.47 4.30
N PHE A 1015 -13.57 -16.02 3.86
CA PHE A 1015 -13.37 -15.19 2.66
C PHE A 1015 -12.55 -15.86 1.57
#